data_AF-A0A2N1VTD1-F1
#
_entry.id   AF-A0A2N1VTD1-F1
#
_cell.length_a   1.000
_cell.length_b   1.000
_cell.length_c   1.000
_cell.angle_alpha   90.00
_cell.angle_beta   90.00
_cell.angle_gamma   90.00
#
_symmetry.space_group_name_H-M   'P 1'
#
loop_
_entity.id
_entity.type
_entity.pdbx_description
1 polymer ?
#
loop_
_entity_poly.entity_id
_entity_poly.type
_entity_poly.pdbx_seq_one_letter_code
_entity_poly.pdbx_strand_id
1 'polypeptide(L)'
;MQSITNNNFDKHFALRPLKAAKVSEISEATAASTTPASDRVNFHIGNPVQDDRLLFLYLQYILGFKNEFNLTDYNPTAICNRLNWQEKDKKKLDLLFNSVKNSGPYMPRGGFNRTDPNYLIKHFHSWLTEKQQEPLHYDLGEKSGKRECIIASGGRWEALRIFLHSLNEYLLADRVDIFQFALEIPEHLLQYNSLNFNDIGSDQNVIIDLIADHFAADNSNPAFLLIGKKISEQVRRSLRLLALNHPLFFVELNDAPNNISIAREAGMQNKVLRFITPSVFSEQFRKLPVIFIAGNTEFIKVIETIHFQLKGTPSASEVELLSYLLINYSDTVESKNNFVESESQFEELENFEYSQGASLIKKVTGILESKSVLFDKKINNLSDYVINLELRTQKLNNRFIPVTDTLQSKTALECLDELICKLDDNEYHNQLSESFLNVFAETFKHYNSAQLTLISGSSRTALSILGFHCGIDELITCDLSWTYEDCFPSVKAFPLTSDYNLDIKKIKKFINDNRKSVNKKTAFVFNNPHNATGKVFNSRVIKELMTFLIQNDIYIIDDLAYQNVMPFDSIDGPKTIKQLSIDLVNEGKLFSDQLSKVISVHSISKTDCFAGARLAVAEIIDYELSEKFKTAVELIKPNLMAVLLSYLFYRNRQGLKNNYWLLRNKILGEKLLAIKKALKELPADRNPFDINIIEPEGSMYPQLVINKLPDGLSLDWLSSGLATQGIGLVPLSTFARTSEGFDLGRMAFRLTLGGTDNPDTIYTKTRRVIIDLNRIIGEEKTKYNRISLIKSNTFSHSFSQVNKAAKYWEALENKLKIESNNNLHKRIKELSFPNSNSRIFEHFNDVYLAERLSSLKNIFLDRIELLNNTAAFVAEQGAGYLTEHLYKELYKDNIEDRQIRFRNRTFDRTVHPTQNYSLDIDKHLRIHTENILHGKSFDNFEIQNFSGSLVKEFLGQSVAINSIQESDELIFDLHSLLDSELYAQIHSTESFETFLSFWGDWDGSNRPSGQGHRLIAAALLENVTQLADLITLLLNADRSISIDARQLREIKLLPEHNKEFWNLLHEITALTNHLEKRYRSVLPFSVSSGKIRSIGMKLGLAADPLTKLWQHNDGLEQRMINLRRKRRDKLEYYFSLNKNLRKTLYDLVPKIGKNISNFDLIIKAASYKNILNRFILTPRIHQKLINAKDQFSINTTVHNIMELNELSGKYGNPGMVLALQVSMSTDAESL
;
A
#
# COMPACT_ATOMS: atom_id res chain seq x y z
N MET A 1 -24.18 21.38 -29.33
CA MET A 1 -24.69 20.14 -28.70
C MET A 1 -23.55 19.12 -28.59
N GLN A 2 -22.54 19.38 -27.77
CA GLN A 2 -21.32 18.56 -27.71
C GLN A 2 -20.81 18.41 -26.25
N SER A 3 -21.70 18.47 -25.27
CA SER A 3 -21.32 18.52 -23.84
C SER A 3 -22.15 17.62 -22.93
N ILE A 4 -22.80 16.56 -23.43
CA ILE A 4 -23.69 15.70 -22.60
C ILE A 4 -23.28 14.22 -22.54
N THR A 5 -22.28 13.72 -23.28
CA THR A 5 -21.99 12.27 -23.33
C THR A 5 -20.70 11.78 -22.64
N ASN A 6 -19.90 12.64 -21.98
CA ASN A 6 -18.63 12.18 -21.36
C ASN A 6 -18.73 11.73 -19.88
N ASN A 7 -19.88 11.88 -19.20
CA ASN A 7 -19.93 11.61 -17.75
C ASN A 7 -20.22 10.15 -17.34
N ASN A 8 -20.64 9.26 -18.24
CA ASN A 8 -20.97 7.86 -17.88
C ASN A 8 -19.86 6.85 -18.17
N PHE A 9 -18.95 7.12 -19.12
CA PHE A 9 -17.84 6.21 -19.43
C PHE A 9 -16.91 6.01 -18.22
N ASP A 10 -16.68 7.08 -17.47
CA ASP A 10 -15.73 7.10 -16.36
C ASP A 10 -16.17 6.31 -15.11
N LYS A 11 -17.44 5.90 -14.99
CA LYS A 11 -17.91 5.17 -13.80
C LYS A 11 -17.72 3.66 -13.89
N HIS A 12 -18.02 3.03 -15.02
CA HIS A 12 -17.97 1.56 -15.16
C HIS A 12 -16.55 1.02 -15.27
N PHE A 13 -15.64 1.80 -15.86
CA PHE A 13 -14.22 1.44 -16.02
C PHE A 13 -13.32 2.11 -14.98
N ALA A 14 -13.90 2.58 -13.87
CA ALA A 14 -13.16 3.25 -12.82
C ALA A 14 -12.16 2.29 -12.16
N LEU A 15 -10.91 2.74 -12.00
CA LEU A 15 -9.82 1.99 -11.39
C LEU A 15 -9.62 2.46 -9.94
N ARG A 16 -9.26 1.52 -9.07
CA ARG A 16 -8.82 1.79 -7.70
C ARG A 16 -7.61 2.72 -7.74
N PRO A 17 -7.51 3.68 -6.80
CA PRO A 17 -6.36 4.58 -6.75
C PRO A 17 -5.07 3.78 -6.54
N LEU A 18 -4.08 4.04 -7.39
CA LEU A 18 -2.76 3.43 -7.28
C LEU A 18 -2.06 3.96 -6.03
N LYS A 19 -1.81 3.08 -5.06
CA LYS A 19 -0.91 3.38 -3.96
C LYS A 19 0.52 3.26 -4.46
N ALA A 20 1.20 4.39 -4.69
CA ALA A 20 2.60 4.38 -5.08
C ALA A 20 3.45 3.70 -3.98
N ALA A 21 4.30 2.77 -4.38
CA ALA A 21 5.27 2.19 -3.45
C ALA A 21 6.17 3.31 -2.91
N LYS A 22 6.43 3.33 -1.60
CA LYS A 22 7.18 4.43 -0.95
C LYS A 22 8.55 4.68 -1.57
N VAL A 23 9.24 3.59 -1.96
CA VAL A 23 10.53 3.67 -2.69
C VAL A 23 10.38 4.43 -4.01
N SER A 24 9.28 4.22 -4.73
CA SER A 24 8.99 4.92 -5.99
C SER A 24 8.64 6.38 -5.78
N GLU A 25 7.84 6.68 -4.76
CA GLU A 25 7.54 8.06 -4.35
C GLU A 25 8.82 8.84 -4.04
N ILE A 26 9.72 8.23 -3.25
CA ILE A 26 11.04 8.81 -2.94
C ILE A 26 11.89 8.97 -4.20
N SER A 27 11.91 7.98 -5.10
CA SER A 27 12.61 8.09 -6.39
C SER A 27 12.12 9.25 -7.24
N GLU A 28 10.80 9.37 -7.39
CA GLU A 28 10.18 10.41 -8.20
C GLU A 28 10.42 11.80 -7.59
N ALA A 29 10.22 11.95 -6.27
CA ALA A 29 10.49 13.20 -5.56
C ALA A 29 11.97 13.62 -5.64
N THR A 30 12.90 12.66 -5.49
CA THR A 30 14.34 12.92 -5.61
C THR A 30 14.70 13.35 -7.03
N ALA A 31 14.13 12.69 -8.04
CA ALA A 31 14.36 13.02 -9.44
C ALA A 31 13.75 14.38 -9.85
N ALA A 32 12.62 14.76 -9.24
CA ALA A 32 11.95 16.04 -9.46
C ALA A 32 12.56 17.21 -8.66
N SER A 33 13.49 16.94 -7.74
CA SER A 33 14.16 17.99 -6.97
C SER A 33 14.95 18.97 -7.85
N THR A 34 15.06 20.22 -7.40
CA THR A 34 15.86 21.28 -8.07
C THR A 34 17.37 21.05 -7.95
N THR A 35 17.80 20.05 -7.18
CA THR A 35 19.22 19.70 -7.02
C THR A 35 19.78 19.14 -8.33
N PRO A 36 20.98 19.57 -8.78
CA PRO A 36 21.63 18.99 -9.96
C PRO A 36 21.84 17.48 -9.84
N ALA A 37 21.74 16.74 -10.95
CA ALA A 37 21.84 15.27 -10.94
C ALA A 37 23.16 14.74 -10.34
N SER A 38 24.27 15.47 -10.49
CA SER A 38 25.57 15.15 -9.89
C SER A 38 25.53 15.11 -8.36
N ASP A 39 24.73 16.00 -7.77
CA ASP A 39 24.70 16.26 -6.34
C ASP A 39 23.59 15.48 -5.64
N ARG A 40 22.62 14.95 -6.40
CA ARG A 40 21.53 14.11 -5.88
C ARG A 40 22.08 12.83 -5.25
N VAL A 41 21.50 12.46 -4.12
CA VAL A 41 21.85 11.24 -3.38
C VAL A 41 20.79 10.19 -3.61
N ASN A 42 21.19 9.04 -4.15
CA ASN A 42 20.28 8.00 -4.62
C ASN A 42 20.39 6.70 -3.81
N PHE A 43 20.51 6.81 -2.48
CA PHE A 43 20.67 5.64 -1.60
C PHE A 43 19.42 4.74 -1.51
N HIS A 44 18.28 5.22 -2.01
CA HIS A 44 17.04 4.47 -2.10
C HIS A 44 16.99 3.44 -3.25
N ILE A 45 17.87 3.54 -4.26
CA ILE A 45 17.79 2.76 -5.49
C ILE A 45 18.36 1.34 -5.29
N GLY A 46 17.58 0.33 -5.67
CA GLY A 46 18.00 -1.08 -5.61
C GLY A 46 18.77 -1.58 -6.83
N ASN A 47 19.47 -0.74 -7.59
CA ASN A 47 20.25 -1.15 -8.78
C ASN A 47 21.48 -1.97 -8.37
N PRO A 48 21.98 -2.92 -9.18
CA PRO A 48 23.27 -3.56 -8.89
C PRO A 48 24.39 -2.53 -8.96
N VAL A 49 25.58 -2.90 -8.47
CA VAL A 49 26.78 -2.07 -8.65
C VAL A 49 27.10 -1.91 -10.13
N GLN A 50 27.38 -0.68 -10.54
CA GLN A 50 27.78 -0.33 -11.90
C GLN A 50 29.14 0.37 -11.82
N ASP A 51 30.13 -0.19 -12.52
CA ASP A 51 31.51 0.29 -12.53
C ASP A 51 32.14 -0.14 -13.86
N ASP A 52 32.92 0.73 -14.48
CA ASP A 52 33.55 0.47 -15.77
C ASP A 52 34.44 -0.78 -15.74
N ARG A 53 35.11 -1.06 -14.61
CA ARG A 53 35.92 -2.27 -14.43
C ARG A 53 35.09 -3.54 -14.60
N LEU A 54 33.85 -3.55 -14.09
CA LEU A 54 32.93 -4.68 -14.27
C LEU A 54 32.40 -4.75 -15.70
N LEU A 55 32.01 -3.62 -16.27
CA LEU A 55 31.50 -3.55 -17.65
C LEU A 55 32.51 -4.15 -18.63
N PHE A 56 33.77 -3.68 -18.58
CA PHE A 56 34.80 -4.14 -19.49
C PHE A 56 35.25 -5.57 -19.22
N LEU A 57 35.27 -6.01 -17.95
CA LEU A 57 35.57 -7.40 -17.62
C LEU A 57 34.49 -8.37 -18.13
N TYR A 58 33.21 -7.99 -18.00
CA TYR A 58 32.11 -8.78 -18.56
C TYR A 58 32.21 -8.84 -20.09
N LEU A 59 32.43 -7.69 -20.74
CA LEU A 59 32.60 -7.61 -22.19
C LEU A 59 33.78 -8.48 -22.66
N GLN A 60 34.90 -8.44 -21.93
CA GLN A 60 36.08 -9.24 -22.20
C GLN A 60 35.78 -10.74 -22.21
N TYR A 61 34.97 -11.21 -21.24
CA TYR A 61 34.63 -12.61 -21.09
C TYR A 61 33.64 -13.11 -22.15
N ILE A 62 32.66 -12.30 -22.54
CA ILE A 62 31.72 -12.70 -23.59
C ILE A 62 32.38 -12.71 -24.97
N LEU A 63 33.36 -11.84 -25.22
CA LEU A 63 34.13 -11.80 -26.47
C LEU A 63 35.19 -12.91 -26.57
N GLY A 64 35.48 -13.61 -25.46
CA GLY A 64 36.40 -14.75 -25.44
C GLY A 64 37.89 -14.35 -25.37
N PHE A 65 38.22 -13.15 -24.88
CA PHE A 65 39.61 -12.76 -24.66
C PHE A 65 40.24 -13.59 -23.52
N LYS A 66 41.44 -14.13 -23.76
CA LYS A 66 42.26 -14.79 -22.72
C LYS A 66 42.87 -13.72 -21.79
N ASN A 67 43.34 -14.14 -20.59
CA ASN A 67 43.89 -13.31 -19.50
C ASN A 67 44.99 -12.28 -19.89
N GLU A 68 45.46 -12.25 -21.13
CA GLU A 68 46.57 -11.42 -21.61
C GLU A 68 46.13 -10.02 -22.07
N PHE A 69 44.83 -9.80 -22.31
CA PHE A 69 44.30 -8.51 -22.75
C PHE A 69 43.41 -7.92 -21.65
N ASN A 70 43.82 -6.79 -21.06
CA ASN A 70 43.04 -6.08 -20.06
C ASN A 70 42.27 -4.95 -20.75
N LEU A 71 40.97 -5.16 -20.99
CA LEU A 71 40.11 -4.15 -21.60
C LEU A 71 39.79 -3.08 -20.55
N THR A 72 40.21 -1.83 -20.80
CA THR A 72 39.97 -0.70 -19.87
C THR A 72 39.15 0.43 -20.48
N ASP A 73 38.97 0.43 -21.80
CA ASP A 73 38.21 1.42 -22.56
C ASP A 73 37.46 0.76 -23.72
N TYR A 74 36.48 1.47 -24.29
CA TYR A 74 35.75 1.00 -25.47
C TYR A 74 36.36 1.58 -26.75
N ASN A 75 37.24 0.83 -27.40
CA ASN A 75 37.77 1.15 -28.72
C ASN A 75 37.37 0.06 -29.74
N PRO A 76 36.26 0.25 -30.49
CA PRO A 76 35.74 -0.77 -31.41
C PRO A 76 36.75 -1.24 -32.44
N THR A 77 37.56 -0.34 -32.99
CA THR A 77 38.53 -0.68 -34.04
C THR A 77 39.64 -1.56 -33.48
N ALA A 78 40.18 -1.22 -32.29
CA ALA A 78 41.20 -2.02 -31.63
C ALA A 78 40.67 -3.41 -31.22
N ILE A 79 39.43 -3.47 -30.71
CA ILE A 79 38.77 -4.72 -30.31
C ILE A 79 38.53 -5.61 -31.55
N CYS A 80 37.96 -5.08 -32.63
CA CYS A 80 37.74 -5.84 -33.87
C CYS A 80 39.04 -6.37 -34.46
N ASN A 81 40.08 -5.53 -34.55
CA ASN A 81 41.40 -5.96 -35.05
C ASN A 81 41.96 -7.13 -34.24
N ARG A 82 41.77 -7.11 -32.91
CA ARG A 82 42.27 -8.18 -32.03
C ARG A 82 41.47 -9.47 -32.16
N LEU A 83 40.17 -9.38 -32.41
CA LEU A 83 39.28 -10.52 -32.63
C LEU A 83 39.31 -11.04 -34.09
N ASN A 84 40.08 -10.40 -34.97
CA ASN A 84 40.05 -10.62 -36.43
C ASN A 84 38.65 -10.39 -37.04
N TRP A 85 37.85 -9.50 -36.44
CA TRP A 85 36.55 -9.10 -36.98
C TRP A 85 36.73 -8.07 -38.10
N GLN A 86 35.85 -8.12 -39.10
CA GLN A 86 35.91 -7.19 -40.23
C GLN A 86 35.28 -5.84 -39.84
N GLU A 87 35.57 -4.79 -40.62
CA GLU A 87 35.01 -3.45 -40.38
C GLU A 87 33.46 -3.46 -40.35
N LYS A 88 32.84 -4.32 -41.17
CA LYS A 88 31.38 -4.53 -41.20
C LYS A 88 30.80 -5.07 -39.88
N ASP A 89 31.60 -5.78 -39.08
CA ASP A 89 31.17 -6.40 -37.82
C ASP A 89 31.22 -5.42 -36.64
N LYS A 90 31.74 -4.20 -36.84
CA LYS A 90 31.80 -3.15 -35.82
C LYS A 90 30.42 -2.83 -35.22
N LYS A 91 29.37 -2.81 -36.05
CA LYS A 91 27.99 -2.58 -35.57
C LYS A 91 27.48 -3.71 -34.67
N LYS A 92 27.91 -4.96 -34.90
CA LYS A 92 27.57 -6.10 -34.04
C LYS A 92 28.32 -6.02 -32.70
N LEU A 93 29.56 -5.53 -32.72
CA LEU A 93 30.29 -5.23 -31.49
C LEU A 93 29.59 -4.13 -30.68
N ASP A 94 29.10 -3.07 -31.35
CA ASP A 94 28.31 -2.02 -30.70
C ASP A 94 27.03 -2.57 -30.08
N LEU A 95 26.33 -3.49 -30.75
CA LEU A 95 25.17 -4.20 -30.19
C LEU A 95 25.53 -4.96 -28.89
N LEU A 96 26.61 -5.76 -28.91
CA LEU A 96 27.06 -6.49 -27.72
C LEU A 96 27.40 -5.53 -26.58
N PHE A 97 28.19 -4.49 -26.86
CA PHE A 97 28.59 -3.50 -25.88
C PHE A 97 27.39 -2.77 -25.25
N ASN A 98 26.48 -2.24 -26.08
CA ASN A 98 25.30 -1.52 -25.61
C ASN A 98 24.35 -2.44 -24.84
N SER A 99 24.19 -3.69 -25.30
CA SER A 99 23.36 -4.67 -24.58
C SER A 99 23.92 -5.00 -23.20
N VAL A 100 25.25 -5.14 -23.05
CA VAL A 100 25.88 -5.35 -21.74
C VAL A 100 25.71 -4.11 -20.86
N LYS A 101 26.05 -2.93 -21.38
CA LYS A 101 25.99 -1.65 -20.66
C LYS A 101 24.57 -1.32 -20.17
N ASN A 102 23.58 -1.41 -21.05
CA ASN A 102 22.20 -1.02 -20.75
C ASN A 102 21.45 -2.09 -19.95
N SER A 103 21.94 -3.33 -19.93
CA SER A 103 21.40 -4.40 -19.08
C SER A 103 21.97 -4.42 -17.66
N GLY A 104 22.97 -3.58 -17.35
CA GLY A 104 23.45 -3.38 -15.98
C GLY A 104 22.34 -2.84 -15.06
N PRO A 105 21.82 -1.63 -15.30
CA PRO A 105 20.71 -1.05 -14.54
C PRO A 105 19.35 -1.63 -14.94
N TYR A 106 18.34 -1.40 -14.11
CA TYR A 106 16.95 -1.56 -14.54
C TYR A 106 16.57 -0.48 -15.57
N MET A 107 15.80 -0.85 -16.61
CA MET A 107 15.14 0.14 -17.46
C MET A 107 14.15 0.98 -16.64
N PRO A 108 13.77 2.18 -17.10
CA PRO A 108 12.65 2.90 -16.53
C PRO A 108 11.34 2.09 -16.58
N ARG A 109 10.42 2.34 -15.64
CA ARG A 109 9.06 1.78 -15.69
C ARG A 109 8.38 2.18 -17.01
N GLY A 110 7.65 1.26 -17.62
CA GLY A 110 7.08 1.43 -18.96
C GLY A 110 8.09 1.32 -20.11
N GLY A 111 9.37 1.10 -19.81
CA GLY A 111 10.43 0.82 -20.80
C GLY A 111 11.23 2.03 -21.28
N PHE A 112 10.87 3.26 -20.92
CA PHE A 112 11.64 4.46 -21.31
C PHE A 112 11.37 5.64 -20.36
N ASN A 113 12.28 6.62 -20.35
CA ASN A 113 12.10 7.86 -19.61
C ASN A 113 11.26 8.83 -20.45
N ARG A 114 10.22 9.44 -19.87
CA ARG A 114 9.36 10.41 -20.56
C ARG A 114 10.13 11.63 -21.07
N THR A 115 11.20 12.04 -20.38
CA THR A 115 12.04 13.18 -20.79
C THR A 115 13.09 12.82 -21.83
N ASP A 116 13.36 11.52 -22.02
CA ASP A 116 14.32 11.03 -22.99
C ASP A 116 13.90 9.66 -23.52
N PRO A 117 12.90 9.60 -24.44
CA PRO A 117 12.46 8.34 -25.01
C PRO A 117 13.53 7.70 -25.88
N ASN A 118 13.70 6.38 -25.77
CA ASN A 118 14.70 5.64 -26.54
C ASN A 118 14.34 5.54 -28.04
N TYR A 119 15.29 5.05 -28.86
CA TYR A 119 15.08 4.88 -30.29
C TYR A 119 13.85 4.02 -30.62
N LEU A 120 13.69 2.89 -29.92
CA LEU A 120 12.65 1.92 -30.22
C LEU A 120 11.25 2.51 -30.10
N ILE A 121 10.96 3.24 -29.02
CA ILE A 121 9.64 3.84 -28.82
C ILE A 121 9.40 5.00 -29.79
N LYS A 122 10.44 5.77 -30.13
CA LYS A 122 10.37 6.82 -31.17
C LYS A 122 10.09 6.22 -32.54
N HIS A 123 10.72 5.11 -32.89
CA HIS A 123 10.47 4.38 -34.13
C HIS A 123 9.03 3.86 -34.19
N PHE A 124 8.54 3.24 -33.11
CA PHE A 124 7.16 2.79 -33.01
C PHE A 124 6.14 3.94 -33.12
N HIS A 125 6.42 5.08 -32.47
CA HIS A 125 5.58 6.27 -32.59
C HIS A 125 5.56 6.80 -34.03
N SER A 126 6.72 6.93 -34.70
CA SER A 126 6.79 7.31 -36.13
C SER A 126 6.06 6.30 -37.02
N TRP A 127 6.12 5.00 -36.72
CA TRP A 127 5.33 4.00 -37.44
C TRP A 127 3.82 4.23 -37.32
N LEU A 128 3.33 4.64 -36.14
CA LEU A 128 1.92 4.98 -35.93
C LEU A 128 1.51 6.31 -36.59
N THR A 129 2.39 7.32 -36.65
CA THR A 129 2.01 8.68 -37.05
C THR A 129 2.44 9.07 -38.46
N GLU A 130 3.52 8.51 -38.98
CA GLU A 130 4.17 8.94 -40.23
C GLU A 130 4.15 7.85 -41.31
N LYS A 131 4.27 6.57 -40.92
CA LYS A 131 4.39 5.44 -41.87
C LYS A 131 3.08 4.72 -42.17
N GLN A 132 1.95 5.16 -41.64
CA GLN A 132 0.64 4.54 -41.85
C GLN A 132 -0.41 5.50 -42.39
N GLN A 133 -1.35 4.94 -43.15
CA GLN A 133 -2.57 5.63 -43.51
C GLN A 133 -3.41 5.85 -42.25
N GLU A 134 -3.94 7.06 -42.12
CA GLU A 134 -4.77 7.51 -40.98
C GLU A 134 -4.04 7.45 -39.62
N PRO A 135 -3.24 8.48 -39.30
CA PRO A 135 -2.34 8.43 -38.16
C PRO A 135 -3.06 8.45 -36.80
N LEU A 136 -2.65 7.53 -35.91
CA LEU A 136 -3.07 7.50 -34.50
C LEU A 136 -1.98 8.08 -33.62
N HIS A 137 -2.31 9.14 -32.88
CA HIS A 137 -1.37 9.88 -32.06
C HIS A 137 -1.56 9.54 -30.58
N TYR A 138 -0.54 8.98 -29.95
CA TYR A 138 -0.54 8.66 -28.52
C TYR A 138 0.59 9.43 -27.82
N ASP A 139 0.31 10.03 -26.67
CA ASP A 139 1.31 10.82 -25.94
C ASP A 139 2.37 9.91 -25.28
N LEU A 140 3.65 10.19 -25.55
CA LEU A 140 4.79 9.54 -24.89
C LEU A 140 5.04 10.11 -23.47
N GLY A 141 4.28 11.12 -23.06
CA GLY A 141 4.33 11.77 -21.75
C GLY A 141 5.23 13.00 -21.69
N GLU A 142 5.77 13.46 -22.82
CA GLU A 142 6.65 14.64 -22.90
C GLU A 142 5.90 15.95 -22.61
N LYS A 143 4.65 16.07 -23.08
CA LYS A 143 3.87 17.32 -22.99
C LYS A 143 2.82 17.30 -21.89
N SER A 144 2.00 16.24 -21.82
CA SER A 144 0.92 16.15 -20.83
C SER A 144 1.36 15.57 -19.48
N GLY A 145 2.58 15.00 -19.41
CA GLY A 145 3.03 14.18 -18.29
C GLY A 145 2.36 12.79 -18.21
N LYS A 146 1.38 12.48 -19.08
CA LYS A 146 0.66 11.21 -19.12
C LYS A 146 1.17 10.32 -20.26
N ARG A 147 1.50 9.06 -19.95
CA ARG A 147 1.91 8.08 -20.96
C ARG A 147 0.70 7.33 -21.50
N GLU A 148 0.64 7.21 -22.82
CA GLU A 148 -0.34 6.40 -23.55
C GLU A 148 0.34 5.24 -24.30
N CYS A 149 1.67 5.19 -24.32
CA CYS A 149 2.47 4.10 -24.91
C CYS A 149 3.51 3.58 -23.92
N ILE A 150 3.68 2.25 -23.87
CA ILE A 150 4.73 1.57 -23.09
C ILE A 150 5.28 0.37 -23.85
N ILE A 151 6.42 -0.14 -23.34
CA ILE A 151 7.02 -1.40 -23.75
C ILE A 151 6.80 -2.43 -22.65
N ALA A 152 6.45 -3.65 -23.03
CA ALA A 152 6.43 -4.85 -22.20
C ALA A 152 7.36 -5.92 -22.77
N SER A 153 7.66 -6.95 -21.97
CA SER A 153 8.55 -8.07 -22.36
C SER A 153 7.98 -9.43 -21.97
N GLY A 154 8.30 -10.47 -22.74
CA GLY A 154 7.80 -11.84 -22.55
C GLY A 154 6.73 -12.27 -23.56
N GLY A 155 6.44 -11.46 -24.58
CA GLY A 155 5.47 -11.77 -25.62
C GLY A 155 4.03 -11.46 -25.25
N ARG A 156 3.12 -11.74 -26.20
CA ARG A 156 1.70 -11.36 -26.11
C ARG A 156 0.97 -11.97 -24.91
N TRP A 157 1.28 -13.21 -24.57
CA TRP A 157 0.59 -13.93 -23.49
C TRP A 157 1.00 -13.41 -22.13
N GLU A 158 2.28 -13.11 -21.92
CA GLU A 158 2.74 -12.46 -20.69
C GLU A 158 2.17 -11.04 -20.55
N ALA A 159 2.14 -10.27 -21.65
CA ALA A 159 1.52 -8.94 -21.64
C ALA A 159 0.02 -9.01 -21.31
N LEU A 160 -0.69 -10.03 -21.84
CA LEU A 160 -2.08 -10.28 -21.52
C LEU A 160 -2.27 -10.71 -20.05
N ARG A 161 -1.40 -11.58 -19.52
CA ARG A 161 -1.42 -11.97 -18.09
C ARG A 161 -1.33 -10.75 -17.17
N ILE A 162 -0.40 -9.83 -17.46
CA ILE A 162 -0.24 -8.57 -16.72
C ILE A 162 -1.51 -7.72 -16.82
N PHE A 163 -2.14 -7.65 -17.99
CA PHE A 163 -3.39 -6.90 -18.17
C PHE A 163 -4.57 -7.53 -17.41
N LEU A 164 -4.77 -8.85 -17.51
CA LEU A 164 -5.83 -9.55 -16.78
C LEU A 164 -5.65 -9.40 -15.27
N HIS A 165 -4.42 -9.50 -14.76
CA HIS A 165 -4.13 -9.23 -13.36
C HIS A 165 -4.41 -7.76 -12.98
N SER A 166 -4.14 -6.81 -13.88
CA SER A 166 -4.50 -5.40 -13.70
C SER A 166 -6.01 -5.20 -13.55
N LEU A 167 -6.82 -5.88 -14.37
CA LEU A 167 -8.28 -5.86 -14.25
C LEU A 167 -8.74 -6.48 -12.92
N ASN A 168 -8.20 -7.65 -12.58
CA ASN A 168 -8.60 -8.39 -11.39
C ASN A 168 -8.38 -7.59 -10.09
N GLU A 169 -7.23 -6.92 -9.97
CA GLU A 169 -6.83 -6.23 -8.74
C GLU A 169 -7.35 -4.79 -8.65
N TYR A 170 -7.40 -4.06 -9.77
CA TYR A 170 -7.61 -2.62 -9.78
C TYR A 170 -8.96 -2.16 -10.33
N LEU A 171 -9.70 -2.96 -11.09
CA LEU A 171 -11.03 -2.52 -11.52
C LEU A 171 -11.98 -2.46 -10.31
N LEU A 172 -12.77 -1.39 -10.20
CA LEU A 172 -13.72 -1.24 -9.09
C LEU A 172 -14.95 -2.14 -9.21
N ALA A 173 -15.22 -2.67 -10.40
CA ALA A 173 -16.33 -3.60 -10.62
C ALA A 173 -16.00 -4.98 -10.02
N ASP A 174 -16.96 -5.55 -9.29
CA ASP A 174 -16.81 -6.88 -8.66
C ASP A 174 -16.84 -8.03 -9.67
N ARG A 175 -17.44 -7.80 -10.84
CA ARG A 175 -17.56 -8.76 -11.94
C ARG A 175 -17.26 -8.06 -13.26
N VAL A 176 -16.45 -8.71 -14.09
CA VAL A 176 -16.07 -8.23 -15.42
C VAL A 176 -16.27 -9.36 -16.43
N ASP A 177 -16.98 -9.08 -17.51
CA ASP A 177 -17.15 -10.06 -18.58
C ASP A 177 -16.07 -9.87 -19.65
N ILE A 178 -15.31 -10.93 -19.94
CA ILE A 178 -14.25 -10.97 -20.93
C ILE A 178 -14.72 -11.82 -22.11
N PHE A 179 -14.96 -11.17 -23.24
CA PHE A 179 -15.33 -11.82 -24.48
C PHE A 179 -14.10 -12.11 -25.33
N GLN A 180 -14.00 -13.33 -25.84
CA GLN A 180 -12.86 -13.80 -26.64
C GLN A 180 -13.31 -13.97 -28.09
N PHE A 181 -12.69 -13.25 -29.02
CA PHE A 181 -12.97 -13.40 -30.45
C PHE A 181 -11.72 -13.87 -31.20
N ALA A 182 -11.84 -15.01 -31.87
CA ALA A 182 -10.79 -15.65 -32.66
C ALA A 182 -9.46 -15.77 -31.87
N LEU A 183 -9.55 -16.10 -30.58
CA LEU A 183 -8.44 -16.18 -29.65
C LEU A 183 -8.69 -17.31 -28.64
N GLU A 184 -7.74 -18.21 -28.48
CA GLU A 184 -7.77 -19.25 -27.46
C GLU A 184 -6.83 -18.87 -26.31
N ILE A 185 -7.40 -18.49 -25.16
CA ILE A 185 -6.62 -18.10 -23.98
C ILE A 185 -6.15 -19.34 -23.22
N PRO A 186 -4.86 -19.44 -22.85
CA PRO A 186 -4.33 -20.54 -22.05
C PRO A 186 -5.07 -20.74 -20.72
N GLU A 187 -5.30 -21.99 -20.33
CA GLU A 187 -6.15 -22.37 -19.18
C GLU A 187 -5.76 -21.67 -17.87
N HIS A 188 -4.46 -21.56 -17.56
CA HIS A 188 -3.99 -20.92 -16.33
C HIS A 188 -4.29 -19.41 -16.25
N LEU A 189 -4.60 -18.75 -17.37
CA LEU A 189 -5.02 -17.34 -17.42
C LEU A 189 -6.54 -17.15 -17.23
N LEU A 190 -7.31 -18.24 -17.15
CA LEU A 190 -8.75 -18.21 -16.90
C LEU A 190 -9.10 -18.25 -15.40
N GLN A 191 -8.09 -18.31 -14.52
CA GLN A 191 -8.24 -18.59 -13.08
C GLN A 191 -8.44 -17.34 -12.20
N TYR A 192 -8.91 -16.22 -12.77
CA TYR A 192 -9.14 -14.97 -12.03
C TYR A 192 -10.56 -14.90 -11.46
N ASN A 193 -10.69 -14.58 -10.17
CA ASN A 193 -11.98 -14.65 -9.48
C ASN A 193 -12.99 -13.58 -9.90
N SER A 194 -12.54 -12.39 -10.32
CA SER A 194 -13.44 -11.30 -10.73
C SER A 194 -13.68 -11.23 -12.25
N LEU A 195 -13.03 -12.10 -13.04
CA LEU A 195 -13.12 -12.11 -14.49
C LEU A 195 -13.91 -13.34 -14.97
N ASN A 196 -14.96 -13.10 -15.76
CA ASN A 196 -15.78 -14.15 -16.34
C ASN A 196 -15.51 -14.24 -17.86
N PHE A 197 -14.97 -15.37 -18.31
CA PHE A 197 -14.54 -15.53 -19.70
C PHE A 197 -15.63 -16.19 -20.55
N ASN A 198 -15.93 -15.59 -21.71
CA ASN A 198 -16.91 -16.07 -22.67
C ASN A 198 -16.26 -16.18 -24.06
N ASP A 199 -16.25 -17.38 -24.64
CA ASP A 199 -15.73 -17.60 -26.00
C ASP A 199 -16.84 -17.38 -27.04
N ILE A 200 -16.59 -16.48 -28.00
CA ILE A 200 -17.50 -16.16 -29.11
C ILE A 200 -17.12 -16.95 -30.39
N GLY A 201 -15.98 -17.64 -30.39
CA GLY A 201 -15.46 -18.32 -31.56
C GLY A 201 -14.87 -17.35 -32.59
N SER A 202 -14.89 -17.73 -33.88
CA SER A 202 -14.19 -17.02 -34.95
C SER A 202 -15.09 -16.38 -36.03
N ASP A 203 -16.41 -16.53 -35.93
CA ASP A 203 -17.36 -15.96 -36.88
C ASP A 203 -17.65 -14.49 -36.53
N GLN A 204 -17.37 -13.58 -37.47
CA GLN A 204 -17.56 -12.14 -37.28
C GLN A 204 -19.02 -11.73 -37.22
N ASN A 205 -19.93 -12.49 -37.86
CA ASN A 205 -21.35 -12.16 -37.91
C ASN A 205 -22.03 -12.38 -36.56
N VAL A 206 -21.50 -13.29 -35.74
CA VAL A 206 -22.08 -13.68 -34.45
C VAL A 206 -21.68 -12.71 -33.32
N ILE A 207 -20.55 -11.99 -33.47
CA ILE A 207 -20.01 -11.10 -32.42
C ILE A 207 -21.04 -10.03 -32.01
N ILE A 208 -21.66 -9.38 -33.00
CA ILE A 208 -22.57 -8.25 -32.75
C ILE A 208 -23.79 -8.72 -31.97
N ASP A 209 -24.38 -9.84 -32.39
CA ASP A 209 -25.60 -10.38 -31.80
C ASP A 209 -25.34 -10.84 -30.35
N LEU A 210 -24.25 -11.58 -30.10
CA LEU A 210 -23.94 -12.05 -28.75
C LEU A 210 -23.64 -10.92 -27.75
N ILE A 211 -22.90 -9.90 -28.18
CA ILE A 211 -22.61 -8.74 -27.32
C ILE A 211 -23.87 -7.91 -27.09
N ALA A 212 -24.71 -7.74 -28.12
CA ALA A 212 -25.98 -7.05 -27.99
C ALA A 212 -26.94 -7.79 -27.03
N ASP A 213 -27.05 -9.11 -27.16
CA ASP A 213 -27.87 -9.96 -26.30
C ASP A 213 -27.39 -9.93 -24.85
N HIS A 214 -26.07 -9.92 -24.63
CA HIS A 214 -25.48 -9.76 -23.29
C HIS A 214 -25.95 -8.46 -22.64
N PHE A 215 -25.81 -7.31 -23.31
CA PHE A 215 -26.23 -6.03 -22.76
C PHE A 215 -27.75 -5.84 -22.71
N ALA A 216 -28.52 -6.62 -23.49
CA ALA A 216 -29.97 -6.69 -23.34
C ALA A 216 -30.37 -7.43 -22.06
N ALA A 217 -29.60 -8.45 -21.64
CA ALA A 217 -29.83 -9.22 -20.43
C ALA A 217 -29.32 -8.51 -19.16
N ASP A 218 -28.13 -7.91 -19.21
CA ASP A 218 -27.51 -7.18 -18.11
C ASP A 218 -26.66 -6.01 -18.65
N ASN A 219 -27.09 -4.78 -18.37
CA ASN A 219 -26.41 -3.57 -18.87
C ASN A 219 -25.52 -2.90 -17.81
N SER A 220 -25.27 -3.55 -16.66
CA SER A 220 -24.64 -2.91 -15.51
C SER A 220 -23.14 -3.15 -15.39
N ASN A 221 -22.66 -4.32 -15.84
CA ASN A 221 -21.27 -4.75 -15.68
C ASN A 221 -20.39 -4.31 -16.85
N PRO A 222 -19.11 -3.94 -16.59
CA PRO A 222 -18.16 -3.64 -17.65
C PRO A 222 -17.77 -4.91 -18.42
N ALA A 223 -17.72 -4.81 -19.74
CA ALA A 223 -17.27 -5.89 -20.62
C ALA A 223 -16.03 -5.48 -21.42
N PHE A 224 -15.13 -6.45 -21.63
CA PHE A 224 -13.95 -6.32 -22.49
C PHE A 224 -14.01 -7.33 -23.63
N LEU A 225 -13.85 -6.87 -24.87
CA LEU A 225 -13.72 -7.75 -26.03
C LEU A 225 -12.24 -7.86 -26.44
N LEU A 226 -11.68 -9.07 -26.31
CA LEU A 226 -10.35 -9.43 -26.75
C LEU A 226 -10.40 -9.89 -28.22
N ILE A 227 -9.66 -9.21 -29.08
CA ILE A 227 -9.72 -9.38 -30.54
C ILE A 227 -8.44 -10.05 -31.04
N GLY A 228 -8.52 -11.33 -31.38
CA GLY A 228 -7.40 -12.12 -31.91
C GLY A 228 -7.20 -12.04 -33.43
N LYS A 229 -8.21 -11.61 -34.19
CA LYS A 229 -8.16 -11.50 -35.66
C LYS A 229 -8.63 -10.11 -36.15
N LYS A 230 -8.12 -9.67 -37.30
CA LYS A 230 -8.58 -8.44 -37.97
C LYS A 230 -10.06 -8.57 -38.36
N ILE A 231 -10.84 -7.52 -38.11
CA ILE A 231 -12.30 -7.48 -38.32
C ILE A 231 -12.68 -6.53 -39.46
N SER A 232 -13.80 -6.83 -40.14
CA SER A 232 -14.28 -6.03 -41.26
C SER A 232 -14.72 -4.63 -40.82
N GLU A 233 -14.72 -3.67 -41.75
CA GLU A 233 -15.17 -2.30 -41.48
C GLU A 233 -16.63 -2.24 -40.99
N GLN A 234 -17.51 -3.07 -41.55
CA GLN A 234 -18.91 -3.15 -41.13
C GLN A 234 -19.02 -3.55 -39.66
N VAL A 235 -18.26 -4.57 -39.23
CA VAL A 235 -18.23 -5.04 -37.84
C VAL A 235 -17.63 -4.00 -36.90
N ARG A 236 -16.55 -3.32 -37.30
CA ARG A 236 -15.95 -2.22 -36.52
C ARG A 236 -16.95 -1.09 -36.24
N ARG A 237 -17.68 -0.66 -37.28
CA ARG A 237 -18.70 0.40 -37.15
C ARG A 237 -19.84 -0.02 -36.23
N SER A 238 -20.27 -1.28 -36.28
CA SER A 238 -21.30 -1.82 -35.38
C SER A 238 -20.81 -1.91 -33.93
N LEU A 239 -19.60 -2.44 -33.71
CA LEU A 239 -18.98 -2.51 -32.38
C LEU A 239 -18.78 -1.12 -31.76
N ARG A 240 -18.39 -0.13 -32.57
CA ARG A 240 -18.30 1.27 -32.16
C ARG A 240 -19.64 1.78 -31.62
N LEU A 241 -20.75 1.53 -32.32
CA LEU A 241 -22.08 1.95 -31.87
C LEU A 241 -22.46 1.29 -30.54
N LEU A 242 -22.18 -0.01 -30.38
CA LEU A 242 -22.38 -0.72 -29.12
C LEU A 242 -21.56 -0.09 -27.99
N ALA A 243 -20.27 0.14 -28.20
CA ALA A 243 -19.39 0.73 -27.18
C ALA A 243 -19.71 2.18 -26.83
N LEU A 244 -20.39 2.93 -27.71
CA LEU A 244 -20.88 4.28 -27.37
C LEU A 244 -22.10 4.24 -26.44
N ASN A 245 -22.90 3.18 -26.50
CA ASN A 245 -24.14 3.04 -25.74
C ASN A 245 -24.01 2.16 -24.49
N HIS A 246 -23.02 1.26 -24.46
CA HIS A 246 -22.82 0.25 -23.42
C HIS A 246 -21.41 0.33 -22.83
N PRO A 247 -21.17 -0.21 -21.61
CA PRO A 247 -19.85 -0.26 -20.99
C PRO A 247 -19.00 -1.37 -21.63
N LEU A 248 -18.64 -1.20 -22.91
CA LEU A 248 -17.78 -2.09 -23.68
C LEU A 248 -16.42 -1.44 -23.97
N PHE A 249 -15.34 -2.18 -23.73
CA PHE A 249 -13.96 -1.80 -23.98
C PHE A 249 -13.28 -2.84 -24.88
N PHE A 250 -12.35 -2.44 -25.73
CA PHE A 250 -11.69 -3.34 -26.68
C PHE A 250 -10.21 -3.53 -26.37
N VAL A 251 -9.71 -4.74 -26.60
CA VAL A 251 -8.30 -5.09 -26.51
C VAL A 251 -7.88 -5.78 -27.80
N GLU A 252 -7.07 -5.10 -28.62
CA GLU A 252 -6.57 -5.62 -29.88
C GLU A 252 -5.27 -6.40 -29.66
N LEU A 253 -5.27 -7.69 -30.02
CA LEU A 253 -4.14 -8.63 -29.95
C LEU A 253 -3.75 -9.14 -31.35
N ASN A 254 -4.18 -8.45 -32.41
CA ASN A 254 -4.22 -8.91 -33.79
C ASN A 254 -3.25 -8.16 -34.74
N ASP A 255 -2.35 -7.33 -34.18
CA ASP A 255 -1.40 -6.51 -34.95
C ASP A 255 -2.05 -5.66 -36.06
N ALA A 256 -3.29 -5.19 -35.84
CA ALA A 256 -4.02 -4.34 -36.78
C ALA A 256 -3.28 -3.00 -37.05
N PRO A 257 -2.97 -2.62 -38.31
CA PRO A 257 -2.59 -1.24 -38.65
C PRO A 257 -3.74 -0.27 -38.40
N ASN A 258 -3.43 1.02 -38.32
CA ASN A 258 -4.36 2.07 -37.89
C ASN A 258 -5.67 2.10 -38.69
N ASN A 259 -5.58 2.01 -40.02
CA ASN A 259 -6.74 2.05 -40.93
C ASN A 259 -7.75 0.91 -40.66
N ILE A 260 -7.31 -0.21 -40.10
CA ILE A 260 -8.17 -1.36 -39.75
C ILE A 260 -8.34 -1.58 -38.24
N SER A 261 -7.77 -0.72 -37.39
CA SER A 261 -7.97 -0.76 -35.94
C SER A 261 -9.32 -0.15 -35.53
N ILE A 262 -9.93 -0.65 -34.46
CA ILE A 262 -11.10 -0.01 -33.83
C ILE A 262 -10.71 1.34 -33.23
N ALA A 263 -9.46 1.53 -32.78
CA ALA A 263 -9.02 2.78 -32.15
C ALA A 263 -9.17 4.00 -33.08
N ARG A 264 -9.18 3.74 -34.39
CA ARG A 264 -9.38 4.75 -35.43
C ARG A 264 -10.81 5.25 -35.55
N GLU A 265 -11.78 4.43 -35.17
CA GLU A 265 -13.19 4.78 -35.20
C GLU A 265 -13.49 5.99 -34.29
N ALA A 266 -14.40 6.85 -34.73
CA ALA A 266 -14.63 8.14 -34.06
C ALA A 266 -15.07 7.94 -32.59
N GLY A 267 -14.24 8.44 -31.66
CA GLY A 267 -14.45 8.37 -30.21
C GLY A 267 -13.91 7.11 -29.52
N MET A 268 -13.25 6.20 -30.26
CA MET A 268 -12.81 4.90 -29.72
C MET A 268 -11.38 4.86 -29.21
N GLN A 269 -10.54 5.85 -29.53
CA GLN A 269 -9.12 5.84 -29.12
C GLN A 269 -8.90 5.62 -27.61
N ASN A 270 -9.78 6.17 -26.76
CA ASN A 270 -9.73 6.02 -25.30
C ASN A 270 -10.47 4.77 -24.76
N LYS A 271 -11.08 3.98 -25.64
CA LYS A 271 -11.82 2.73 -25.36
C LYS A 271 -11.14 1.48 -25.94
N VAL A 272 -9.93 1.63 -26.48
CA VAL A 272 -9.18 0.55 -27.12
C VAL A 272 -7.77 0.53 -26.52
N LEU A 273 -7.33 -0.66 -26.11
CA LEU A 273 -5.93 -0.95 -25.84
C LEU A 273 -5.38 -1.82 -26.97
N ARG A 274 -4.21 -1.48 -27.48
CA ARG A 274 -3.56 -2.19 -28.59
C ARG A 274 -2.28 -2.84 -28.09
N PHE A 275 -2.18 -4.15 -28.25
CA PHE A 275 -0.99 -4.95 -27.97
C PHE A 275 -0.37 -5.33 -29.30
N ILE A 276 0.76 -4.67 -29.63
CA ILE A 276 1.38 -4.76 -30.95
C ILE A 276 2.72 -5.47 -30.84
N THR A 277 2.87 -6.52 -31.62
CA THR A 277 4.10 -7.31 -31.70
C THR A 277 5.06 -6.73 -32.76
N PRO A 278 6.36 -7.06 -32.71
CA PRO A 278 7.34 -6.60 -33.70
C PRO A 278 7.10 -7.14 -35.13
N SER A 279 6.17 -8.10 -35.32
CA SER A 279 5.79 -8.63 -36.65
C SER A 279 5.35 -7.52 -37.61
N VAL A 280 4.81 -6.42 -37.07
CA VAL A 280 4.36 -5.26 -37.85
C VAL A 280 5.47 -4.53 -38.60
N PHE A 281 6.72 -4.69 -38.15
CA PHE A 281 7.89 -4.17 -38.86
C PHE A 281 8.46 -5.21 -39.82
N SER A 282 8.49 -6.49 -39.41
CA SER A 282 8.90 -7.61 -40.25
C SER A 282 8.45 -8.94 -39.66
N GLU A 283 7.95 -9.86 -40.48
CA GLU A 283 7.43 -11.16 -40.02
C GLU A 283 8.51 -12.01 -39.31
N GLN A 284 9.78 -11.87 -39.70
CA GLN A 284 10.91 -12.53 -39.00
C GLN A 284 11.04 -12.12 -37.51
N PHE A 285 10.50 -10.96 -37.11
CA PHE A 285 10.54 -10.48 -35.73
C PHE A 285 9.38 -11.00 -34.87
N ARG A 286 8.44 -11.76 -35.43
CA ARG A 286 7.24 -12.26 -34.74
C ARG A 286 7.53 -13.04 -33.46
N LYS A 287 8.71 -13.64 -33.33
CA LYS A 287 9.13 -14.46 -32.18
C LYS A 287 9.87 -13.68 -31.11
N LEU A 288 10.20 -12.40 -31.34
CA LEU A 288 10.81 -11.56 -30.32
C LEU A 288 9.85 -11.33 -29.13
N PRO A 289 10.39 -11.14 -27.92
CA PRO A 289 9.61 -11.02 -26.68
C PRO A 289 9.06 -9.61 -26.41
N VAL A 290 9.53 -8.59 -27.13
CA VAL A 290 9.09 -7.19 -26.96
C VAL A 290 7.65 -7.03 -27.42
N ILE A 291 6.83 -6.28 -26.67
CA ILE A 291 5.45 -5.91 -27.03
C ILE A 291 5.27 -4.42 -26.79
N PHE A 292 4.63 -3.73 -27.73
CA PHE A 292 4.18 -2.34 -27.56
C PHE A 292 2.74 -2.33 -27.08
N ILE A 293 2.44 -1.53 -26.07
CA ILE A 293 1.07 -1.36 -25.57
C ILE A 293 0.71 0.11 -25.71
N ALA A 294 -0.38 0.40 -26.43
CA ALA A 294 -0.87 1.76 -26.68
C ALA A 294 -2.36 1.91 -26.37
N GLY A 295 -2.76 3.02 -25.75
CA GLY A 295 -4.17 3.32 -25.49
C GLY A 295 -4.40 4.19 -24.25
N ASN A 296 -5.50 3.95 -23.56
CA ASN A 296 -5.96 4.76 -22.42
C ASN A 296 -4.91 4.85 -21.29
N THR A 297 -4.54 6.07 -20.92
CA THR A 297 -3.47 6.35 -19.94
C THR A 297 -3.70 5.75 -18.55
N GLU A 298 -4.94 5.67 -18.07
CA GLU A 298 -5.22 5.13 -16.73
C GLU A 298 -4.95 3.63 -16.68
N PHE A 299 -5.37 2.89 -17.70
CA PHE A 299 -5.02 1.47 -17.83
C PHE A 299 -3.51 1.27 -18.04
N ILE A 300 -2.87 2.08 -18.88
CA ILE A 300 -1.41 2.03 -19.09
C ILE A 300 -0.67 2.18 -17.76
N LYS A 301 -1.07 3.13 -16.92
CA LYS A 301 -0.46 3.36 -15.60
C LYS A 301 -0.60 2.17 -14.65
N VAL A 302 -1.75 1.48 -14.67
CA VAL A 302 -1.93 0.24 -13.89
C VAL A 302 -1.08 -0.90 -14.46
N ILE A 303 -1.07 -1.09 -15.78
CA ILE A 303 -0.24 -2.12 -16.45
C ILE A 303 1.25 -1.91 -16.12
N GLU A 304 1.75 -0.67 -16.15
CA GLU A 304 3.12 -0.35 -15.74
C GLU A 304 3.42 -0.78 -14.29
N THR A 305 2.45 -0.57 -13.40
CA THR A 305 2.56 -0.90 -11.98
C THR A 305 2.58 -2.41 -11.77
N ILE A 306 1.63 -3.14 -12.36
CA ILE A 306 1.57 -4.60 -12.28
C ILE A 306 2.79 -5.24 -12.95
N HIS A 307 3.21 -4.74 -14.12
CA HIS A 307 4.44 -5.22 -14.76
C HIS A 307 5.64 -5.07 -13.80
N PHE A 308 5.76 -3.94 -13.11
CA PHE A 308 6.80 -3.74 -12.10
C PHE A 308 6.71 -4.72 -10.92
N GLN A 309 5.49 -4.98 -10.42
CA GLN A 309 5.24 -5.87 -9.30
C GLN A 309 5.55 -7.33 -9.63
N LEU A 310 5.07 -7.82 -10.78
CA LEU A 310 5.15 -9.24 -11.18
C LEU A 310 6.42 -9.59 -11.96
N LYS A 311 7.01 -8.64 -12.69
CA LYS A 311 8.14 -8.91 -13.60
C LYS A 311 9.35 -8.01 -13.37
N GLY A 312 9.12 -6.78 -12.91
CA GLY A 312 10.10 -5.71 -12.89
C GLY A 312 9.91 -4.79 -14.09
N THR A 313 10.97 -4.36 -14.76
CA THR A 313 10.87 -3.49 -15.95
C THR A 313 11.11 -4.31 -17.20
N PRO A 314 10.82 -3.77 -18.41
CA PRO A 314 11.16 -4.43 -19.66
C PRO A 314 12.65 -4.77 -19.76
N SER A 315 12.98 -5.76 -20.58
CA SER A 315 14.36 -6.19 -20.81
C SER A 315 15.11 -5.20 -21.71
N ALA A 316 16.22 -4.66 -21.20
CA ALA A 316 17.07 -3.72 -21.93
C ALA A 316 17.75 -4.39 -23.13
N SER A 317 18.24 -5.63 -22.96
CA SER A 317 18.93 -6.36 -24.03
C SER A 317 18.01 -6.63 -25.24
N GLU A 318 16.73 -6.88 -25.00
CA GLU A 318 15.76 -7.12 -26.07
C GLU A 318 15.38 -5.83 -26.79
N VAL A 319 15.32 -4.72 -26.06
CA VAL A 319 15.11 -3.38 -26.64
C VAL A 319 16.31 -2.99 -27.52
N GLU A 320 17.55 -3.27 -27.09
CA GLU A 320 18.76 -3.05 -27.89
C GLU A 320 18.79 -3.95 -29.13
N LEU A 321 18.47 -5.24 -29.00
CA LEU A 321 18.41 -6.18 -30.14
C LEU A 321 17.40 -5.71 -31.19
N LEU A 322 16.16 -5.39 -30.79
CA LEU A 322 15.15 -4.95 -31.75
C LEU A 322 15.52 -3.59 -32.37
N SER A 323 16.09 -2.66 -31.60
CA SER A 323 16.58 -1.39 -32.14
C SER A 323 17.65 -1.60 -33.21
N TYR A 324 18.62 -2.49 -32.94
CA TYR A 324 19.67 -2.84 -33.89
C TYR A 324 19.11 -3.45 -35.18
N LEU A 325 18.16 -4.37 -35.07
CA LEU A 325 17.52 -5.03 -36.21
C LEU A 325 16.77 -4.01 -37.09
N LEU A 326 16.02 -3.09 -36.49
CA LEU A 326 15.30 -2.04 -37.21
C LEU A 326 16.25 -1.05 -37.90
N ILE A 327 17.39 -0.72 -37.30
CA ILE A 327 18.37 0.20 -37.89
C ILE A 327 19.12 -0.42 -39.08
N ASN A 328 19.38 -1.73 -39.04
CA ASN A 328 20.33 -2.35 -39.98
C ASN A 328 19.72 -3.32 -41.00
N TYR A 329 18.50 -3.81 -40.77
CA TYR A 329 17.87 -4.85 -41.60
C TYR A 329 16.46 -4.48 -42.09
N SER A 330 15.92 -3.32 -41.71
CA SER A 330 14.55 -2.90 -42.10
C SER A 330 14.42 -2.48 -43.58
N ASP A 331 15.48 -1.98 -44.22
CA ASP A 331 15.39 -1.38 -45.56
C ASP A 331 15.42 -2.40 -46.72
N THR A 332 15.66 -3.68 -46.46
CA THR A 332 15.77 -4.72 -47.50
C THR A 332 14.43 -5.32 -47.97
N VAL A 333 13.28 -4.90 -47.42
CA VAL A 333 11.98 -5.57 -47.65
C VAL A 333 10.90 -4.67 -48.29
N GLU A 334 11.14 -3.37 -48.48
CA GLU A 334 10.14 -2.43 -49.05
C GLU A 334 9.77 -2.65 -50.53
N SER A 335 10.28 -3.69 -51.20
CA SER A 335 10.02 -3.91 -52.64
C SER A 335 8.93 -4.94 -53.00
N LYS A 336 8.18 -5.53 -52.05
CA LYS A 336 7.18 -6.58 -52.45
C LYS A 336 5.77 -6.59 -51.85
N ASN A 337 5.39 -5.74 -50.90
CA ASN A 337 4.02 -5.77 -50.37
C ASN A 337 3.23 -4.48 -50.67
N ASN A 338 2.99 -4.23 -51.96
CA ASN A 338 1.79 -3.50 -52.37
C ASN A 338 0.60 -4.47 -52.24
N PHE A 339 -0.07 -4.49 -51.09
CA PHE A 339 -1.36 -5.17 -50.95
C PHE A 339 -2.44 -4.37 -51.70
N VAL A 340 -2.63 -4.71 -52.97
CA VAL A 340 -3.95 -4.65 -53.61
C VAL A 340 -4.48 -6.07 -53.57
N GLU A 341 -5.29 -6.41 -52.56
CA GLU A 341 -6.10 -7.63 -52.63
C GLU A 341 -7.31 -7.31 -53.53
N SER A 342 -7.21 -7.73 -54.79
CA SER A 342 -8.38 -7.96 -55.63
C SER A 342 -9.09 -9.20 -55.12
N GLU A 343 -10.37 -9.06 -54.79
CA GLU A 343 -11.30 -10.18 -54.65
C GLU A 343 -11.17 -11.10 -55.88
N SER A 344 -10.80 -12.35 -55.67
CA SER A 344 -11.00 -13.39 -56.67
C SER A 344 -11.81 -14.51 -56.04
N GLN A 345 -13.00 -14.67 -56.62
CA GLN A 345 -13.93 -15.76 -56.42
C GLN A 345 -13.26 -17.08 -56.80
N PHE A 346 -13.29 -18.05 -55.91
CA PHE A 346 -13.32 -19.47 -56.28
C PHE A 346 -14.18 -20.22 -55.26
N GLU A 347 -15.45 -20.39 -55.63
CA GLU A 347 -16.32 -21.45 -55.15
C GLU A 347 -16.09 -22.71 -56.01
N GLU A 348 -16.15 -23.87 -55.35
CA GLU A 348 -16.50 -25.21 -55.88
C GLU A 348 -15.49 -25.88 -56.86
N LEU A 349 -15.10 -27.17 -56.77
CA LEU A 349 -15.64 -28.41 -56.19
C LEU A 349 -14.47 -29.37 -55.85
N GLU A 350 -14.64 -30.23 -54.83
CA GLU A 350 -14.88 -31.68 -55.05
C GLU A 350 -15.09 -32.41 -53.70
N ASN A 351 -16.33 -32.89 -53.54
CA ASN A 351 -16.74 -33.92 -52.61
C ASN A 351 -16.20 -35.28 -53.06
N PHE A 352 -15.70 -36.12 -52.15
CA PHE A 352 -15.93 -37.58 -52.22
C PHE A 352 -15.88 -38.24 -50.82
N GLU A 353 -17.07 -38.66 -50.39
CA GLU A 353 -17.43 -39.83 -49.58
C GLU A 353 -16.81 -40.09 -48.19
N TYR A 354 -17.62 -39.78 -47.16
CA TYR A 354 -17.71 -40.55 -45.92
C TYR A 354 -19.07 -41.27 -45.89
N SER A 355 -19.09 -42.58 -46.09
CA SER A 355 -20.18 -43.42 -45.57
C SER A 355 -19.68 -44.85 -45.31
N GLN A 356 -19.54 -45.20 -44.03
CA GLN A 356 -19.91 -46.47 -43.41
C GLN A 356 -19.24 -46.58 -42.04
N GLY A 357 -20.04 -46.70 -40.99
CA GLY A 357 -19.55 -46.89 -39.62
C GLY A 357 -20.55 -46.56 -38.51
N ALA A 358 -21.72 -46.02 -38.84
CA ALA A 358 -22.75 -45.63 -37.86
C ALA A 358 -23.63 -46.80 -37.33
N SER A 359 -23.23 -48.07 -37.50
CA SER A 359 -24.02 -49.22 -37.02
C SER A 359 -23.34 -50.10 -35.95
N LEU A 360 -22.10 -49.80 -35.53
CA LEU A 360 -21.43 -50.59 -34.48
C LEU A 360 -21.57 -50.00 -33.06
N ILE A 361 -21.82 -48.70 -32.94
CA ILE A 361 -21.79 -47.99 -31.63
C ILE A 361 -23.09 -48.20 -30.84
N LYS A 362 -24.22 -48.50 -31.50
CA LYS A 362 -25.51 -48.78 -30.84
C LYS A 362 -25.64 -50.21 -30.27
N LYS A 363 -24.66 -51.08 -30.47
CA LYS A 363 -24.66 -52.46 -29.93
C LYS A 363 -23.70 -52.69 -28.76
N VAL A 364 -22.82 -51.72 -28.47
CA VAL A 364 -21.83 -51.83 -27.37
C VAL A 364 -22.31 -51.13 -26.09
N THR A 365 -23.20 -50.14 -26.22
CA THR A 365 -23.73 -49.38 -25.08
C THR A 365 -24.77 -50.14 -24.24
N GLY A 366 -25.34 -51.26 -24.73
CA GLY A 366 -26.33 -52.06 -24.00
C GLY A 366 -25.79 -53.22 -23.17
N ILE A 367 -24.48 -53.52 -23.24
CA ILE A 367 -23.87 -54.66 -22.53
C ILE A 367 -23.06 -54.21 -21.31
N LEU A 368 -22.77 -52.90 -21.17
CA LEU A 368 -21.89 -52.37 -20.12
C LEU A 368 -22.59 -51.90 -18.84
N GLU A 369 -23.92 -51.96 -18.75
CA GLU A 369 -24.67 -51.46 -17.58
C GLU A 369 -24.97 -52.52 -16.50
N SER A 370 -24.36 -53.71 -16.52
CA SER A 370 -24.65 -54.75 -15.50
C SER A 370 -23.45 -55.35 -14.76
N LYS A 371 -22.24 -54.76 -14.84
CA LYS A 371 -21.07 -55.26 -14.08
C LYS A 371 -20.12 -54.18 -13.51
N SER A 372 -20.66 -53.06 -13.00
CA SER A 372 -19.87 -51.89 -12.55
C SER A 372 -19.50 -51.83 -11.06
N VAL A 373 -19.57 -52.92 -10.27
CA VAL A 373 -19.23 -52.84 -8.82
C VAL A 373 -17.99 -53.67 -8.43
N LEU A 374 -17.36 -54.37 -9.39
CA LEU A 374 -16.16 -55.19 -9.13
C LEU A 374 -14.91 -54.76 -9.92
N PHE A 375 -15.00 -53.74 -10.78
CA PHE A 375 -13.90 -53.30 -11.65
C PHE A 375 -13.07 -52.12 -11.11
N ASP A 376 -13.64 -51.29 -10.23
CA ASP A 376 -12.96 -50.07 -9.73
C ASP A 376 -11.77 -50.35 -8.80
N LYS A 377 -11.71 -51.52 -8.17
CA LYS A 377 -10.61 -51.91 -7.28
C LYS A 377 -9.37 -52.47 -8.00
N LYS A 378 -9.50 -52.87 -9.27
CA LYS A 378 -8.38 -53.42 -10.05
C LYS A 378 -7.75 -52.41 -11.01
N ILE A 379 -8.48 -51.37 -11.41
CA ILE A 379 -7.94 -50.30 -12.27
C ILE A 379 -7.00 -49.38 -11.48
N ASN A 380 -7.29 -49.08 -10.21
CA ASN A 380 -6.37 -48.26 -9.39
C ASN A 380 -5.02 -48.97 -9.13
N ASN A 381 -5.01 -50.30 -8.95
CA ASN A 381 -3.77 -51.05 -8.80
C ASN A 381 -2.98 -51.18 -10.12
N LEU A 382 -3.65 -51.09 -11.27
CA LEU A 382 -3.01 -51.09 -12.60
C LEU A 382 -2.52 -49.70 -13.01
N SER A 383 -3.22 -48.62 -12.66
CA SER A 383 -2.71 -47.25 -12.85
C SER A 383 -1.47 -47.02 -12.01
N ASP A 384 -1.45 -47.48 -10.75
CA ASP A 384 -0.27 -47.35 -9.89
C ASP A 384 0.91 -48.20 -10.40
N TYR A 385 0.65 -49.35 -11.04
CA TYR A 385 1.69 -50.18 -11.63
C TYR A 385 2.20 -49.62 -12.96
N VAL A 386 1.33 -49.02 -13.77
CA VAL A 386 1.68 -48.35 -15.05
C VAL A 386 2.42 -47.05 -14.78
N ILE A 387 2.01 -46.25 -13.79
CA ILE A 387 2.75 -45.06 -13.33
C ILE A 387 4.10 -45.47 -12.75
N ASN A 388 4.19 -46.55 -11.95
CA ASN A 388 5.48 -47.05 -11.46
C ASN A 388 6.36 -47.66 -12.56
N LEU A 389 5.76 -48.20 -13.63
CA LEU A 389 6.48 -48.65 -14.82
C LEU A 389 6.99 -47.45 -15.63
N GLU A 390 6.17 -46.42 -15.88
CA GLU A 390 6.58 -45.14 -16.48
C GLU A 390 7.66 -44.43 -15.67
N LEU A 391 7.55 -44.41 -14.34
CA LEU A 391 8.58 -43.88 -13.45
C LEU A 391 9.86 -44.72 -13.49
N ARG A 392 9.77 -46.04 -13.77
CA ARG A 392 10.94 -46.92 -13.96
C ARG A 392 11.53 -46.80 -15.38
N THR A 393 10.73 -46.63 -16.43
CA THR A 393 11.21 -46.36 -17.79
C THR A 393 11.75 -44.93 -17.92
N GLN A 394 11.21 -43.93 -17.21
CA GLN A 394 11.81 -42.60 -17.08
C GLN A 394 13.10 -42.64 -16.24
N LYS A 395 13.17 -43.42 -15.15
CA LYS A 395 14.43 -43.65 -14.41
C LYS A 395 15.49 -44.40 -15.25
N LEU A 396 15.10 -45.21 -16.22
CA LEU A 396 16.02 -45.92 -17.13
C LEU A 396 16.36 -45.11 -18.39
N ASN A 397 15.46 -44.25 -18.88
CA ASN A 397 15.71 -43.28 -19.97
C ASN A 397 16.46 -42.03 -19.50
N ASN A 398 16.54 -41.77 -18.18
CA ASN A 398 17.41 -40.75 -17.60
C ASN A 398 18.92 -41.12 -17.61
N ARG A 399 19.32 -42.18 -18.32
CA ARG A 399 20.68 -42.26 -18.84
C ARG A 399 20.81 -41.30 -20.02
N PHE A 400 21.15 -40.05 -19.68
CA PHE A 400 21.53 -38.99 -20.60
C PHE A 400 22.32 -39.52 -21.80
N ILE A 401 21.78 -39.30 -22.99
CA ILE A 401 22.64 -38.95 -24.13
C ILE A 401 23.16 -37.56 -23.79
N PRO A 402 24.48 -37.32 -23.68
CA PRO A 402 24.98 -35.98 -23.46
C PRO A 402 24.54 -35.14 -24.66
N VAL A 403 23.64 -34.17 -24.45
CA VAL A 403 23.39 -33.14 -25.45
C VAL A 403 24.71 -32.40 -25.58
N THR A 404 25.44 -32.70 -26.65
CA THR A 404 26.68 -31.99 -26.97
C THR A 404 26.32 -30.53 -27.16
N ASP A 405 26.86 -29.64 -26.31
CA ASP A 405 26.72 -28.20 -26.50
C ASP A 405 27.34 -27.80 -27.85
N THR A 406 26.48 -27.65 -28.85
CA THR A 406 26.87 -27.33 -30.23
C THR A 406 27.36 -25.89 -30.38
N LEU A 407 27.09 -25.03 -29.39
CA LEU A 407 27.52 -23.64 -29.39
C LEU A 407 28.89 -23.47 -28.73
N GLN A 408 29.39 -24.49 -28.01
CA GLN A 408 30.65 -24.42 -27.25
C GLN A 408 31.86 -24.13 -28.14
N SER A 409 31.88 -24.66 -29.37
CA SER A 409 32.98 -24.45 -30.33
C SER A 409 32.91 -23.12 -31.09
N LYS A 410 31.80 -22.37 -30.96
CA LYS A 410 31.55 -21.15 -31.74
C LYS A 410 32.06 -19.90 -31.02
N THR A 411 32.61 -18.96 -31.79
CA THR A 411 32.98 -17.63 -31.33
C THR A 411 31.75 -16.79 -30.98
N ALA A 412 31.95 -15.68 -30.26
CA ALA A 412 30.85 -14.77 -29.92
C ALA A 412 30.16 -14.19 -31.16
N LEU A 413 30.93 -13.92 -32.23
CA LEU A 413 30.39 -13.42 -33.50
C LEU A 413 29.51 -14.47 -34.17
N GLU A 414 29.97 -15.72 -34.25
CA GLU A 414 29.22 -16.82 -34.85
C GLU A 414 27.91 -17.09 -34.09
N CYS A 415 27.92 -17.08 -32.75
CA CYS A 415 26.68 -17.24 -31.97
C CYS A 415 25.70 -16.08 -32.18
N LEU A 416 26.20 -14.84 -32.30
CA LEU A 416 25.37 -13.67 -32.56
C LEU A 416 24.79 -13.71 -33.98
N ASP A 417 25.59 -14.09 -34.98
CA ASP A 417 25.15 -14.24 -36.36
C ASP A 417 24.09 -15.32 -36.50
N GLU A 418 24.26 -16.46 -35.82
CA GLU A 418 23.24 -17.50 -35.78
C GLU A 418 21.95 -17.02 -35.11
N LEU A 419 22.04 -16.27 -34.01
CA LEU A 419 20.86 -15.69 -33.38
C LEU A 419 20.10 -14.76 -34.34
N ILE A 420 20.82 -13.87 -35.03
CA ILE A 420 20.20 -12.92 -35.97
C ILE A 420 19.59 -13.65 -37.18
N CYS A 421 20.26 -14.68 -37.70
CA CYS A 421 19.77 -15.46 -38.85
C CYS A 421 18.60 -16.39 -38.49
N LYS A 422 18.42 -16.74 -37.22
CA LYS A 422 17.43 -17.72 -36.75
C LYS A 422 16.44 -17.15 -35.74
N LEU A 423 16.10 -15.87 -35.86
CA LEU A 423 15.18 -15.18 -34.96
C LEU A 423 13.76 -15.78 -34.93
N ASP A 424 13.36 -16.51 -35.97
CA ASP A 424 12.04 -17.15 -36.08
C ASP A 424 12.07 -18.67 -35.85
N ASP A 425 13.21 -19.25 -35.49
CA ASP A 425 13.46 -20.68 -35.28
C ASP A 425 13.32 -21.07 -33.79
N ASN A 426 12.22 -21.76 -33.47
CA ASN A 426 11.97 -22.25 -32.11
C ASN A 426 13.00 -23.31 -31.65
N GLU A 427 13.50 -24.14 -32.56
CA GLU A 427 14.44 -25.21 -32.22
C GLU A 427 15.76 -24.60 -31.75
N TYR A 428 16.24 -23.59 -32.48
CA TYR A 428 17.42 -22.82 -32.07
C TYR A 428 17.22 -22.08 -30.73
N HIS A 429 16.06 -21.46 -30.50
CA HIS A 429 15.78 -20.79 -29.22
C HIS A 429 15.82 -21.76 -28.02
N ASN A 430 15.26 -22.96 -28.20
CA ASN A 430 15.29 -24.01 -27.19
C ASN A 430 16.72 -24.49 -26.96
N GLN A 431 17.48 -24.75 -28.04
CA GLN A 431 18.88 -25.14 -27.98
C GLN A 431 19.76 -24.11 -27.24
N LEU A 432 19.57 -22.82 -27.51
CA LEU A 432 20.29 -21.74 -26.82
C LEU A 432 19.95 -21.71 -25.32
N SER A 433 18.66 -21.88 -24.98
CA SER A 433 18.18 -21.92 -23.60
C SER A 433 18.73 -23.14 -22.84
N GLU A 434 18.72 -24.32 -23.45
CA GLU A 434 19.31 -25.54 -22.88
C GLU A 434 20.82 -25.43 -22.71
N SER A 435 21.53 -24.88 -23.71
CA SER A 435 22.98 -24.65 -23.63
C SER A 435 23.32 -23.72 -22.46
N PHE A 436 22.54 -22.64 -22.28
CA PHE A 436 22.67 -21.77 -21.11
C PHE A 436 22.42 -22.52 -19.79
N LEU A 437 21.33 -23.28 -19.67
CA LEU A 437 21.02 -24.03 -18.44
C LEU A 437 22.09 -25.07 -18.11
N ASN A 438 22.70 -25.70 -19.12
CA ASN A 438 23.80 -26.64 -18.95
C ASN A 438 25.04 -25.97 -18.34
N VAL A 439 25.54 -24.88 -18.95
CA VAL A 439 26.71 -24.15 -18.42
C VAL A 439 26.41 -23.50 -17.06
N PHE A 440 25.16 -23.13 -16.80
CA PHE A 440 24.69 -22.65 -15.50
C PHE A 440 24.76 -23.77 -14.44
N ALA A 441 24.22 -24.96 -14.75
CA ALA A 441 24.28 -26.12 -13.86
C ALA A 441 25.72 -26.57 -13.56
N GLU A 442 26.63 -26.50 -14.54
CA GLU A 442 28.05 -26.80 -14.34
C GLU A 442 28.73 -25.84 -13.36
N THR A 443 28.29 -24.58 -13.37
CA THR A 443 28.76 -23.54 -12.44
C THR A 443 28.21 -23.79 -11.03
N PHE A 444 26.92 -24.15 -10.94
CA PHE A 444 26.21 -24.38 -9.69
C PHE A 444 25.86 -25.86 -9.51
N LYS A 445 26.89 -26.70 -9.33
CA LYS A 445 26.82 -28.17 -9.29
C LYS A 445 25.86 -28.81 -8.28
N HIS A 446 25.29 -28.03 -7.37
CA HIS A 446 24.34 -28.52 -6.38
C HIS A 446 22.90 -28.56 -6.90
N TYR A 447 22.61 -27.93 -8.04
CA TYR A 447 21.33 -28.05 -8.71
C TYR A 447 21.24 -29.32 -9.56
N ASN A 448 20.03 -29.84 -9.70
CA ASN A 448 19.69 -30.90 -10.64
C ASN A 448 19.39 -30.30 -12.01
N SER A 449 20.29 -30.51 -12.97
CA SER A 449 20.18 -29.97 -14.34
C SER A 449 18.86 -30.32 -15.03
N ALA A 450 18.32 -31.52 -14.79
CA ALA A 450 17.05 -31.96 -15.42
C ALA A 450 15.81 -31.22 -14.88
N GLN A 451 15.94 -30.50 -13.76
CA GLN A 451 14.84 -29.81 -13.08
C GLN A 451 15.00 -28.29 -13.12
N LEU A 452 15.91 -27.78 -13.95
CA LEU A 452 16.09 -26.36 -14.16
C LEU A 452 15.11 -25.83 -15.21
N THR A 453 14.56 -24.65 -14.93
CA THR A 453 13.69 -23.90 -15.84
C THR A 453 14.22 -22.48 -15.97
N LEU A 454 14.38 -22.03 -17.23
CA LEU A 454 14.76 -20.66 -17.56
C LEU A 454 13.55 -19.73 -17.39
N ILE A 455 13.74 -18.59 -16.72
CA ILE A 455 12.70 -17.57 -16.57
C ILE A 455 13.17 -16.28 -17.23
N SER A 456 12.43 -15.85 -18.25
CA SER A 456 12.61 -14.53 -18.89
C SER A 456 11.84 -13.46 -18.12
N GLY A 457 12.40 -13.10 -16.98
CA GLY A 457 11.87 -12.16 -16.00
C GLY A 457 12.81 -12.04 -14.79
N SER A 458 12.39 -11.31 -13.76
CA SER A 458 13.12 -11.33 -12.47
C SER A 458 12.65 -12.48 -11.58
N SER A 459 13.21 -12.65 -10.38
CA SER A 459 12.68 -13.61 -9.38
C SER A 459 11.18 -13.44 -9.16
N ARG A 460 10.66 -12.20 -9.24
CA ARG A 460 9.23 -11.89 -9.12
C ARG A 460 8.38 -12.63 -10.14
N THR A 461 8.90 -12.87 -11.35
CA THR A 461 8.18 -13.61 -12.39
C THR A 461 8.00 -15.06 -11.98
N ALA A 462 9.06 -15.72 -11.52
CA ALA A 462 8.97 -17.08 -11.01
C ALA A 462 8.03 -17.17 -9.80
N LEU A 463 8.20 -16.27 -8.84
CA LEU A 463 7.40 -16.26 -7.61
C LEU A 463 5.92 -15.99 -7.88
N SER A 464 5.59 -15.05 -8.78
CA SER A 464 4.20 -14.77 -9.15
C SER A 464 3.54 -15.91 -9.93
N ILE A 465 4.30 -16.65 -10.75
CA ILE A 465 3.78 -17.86 -11.39
C ILE A 465 3.49 -18.94 -10.34
N LEU A 466 4.42 -19.16 -9.41
CA LEU A 466 4.21 -20.11 -8.31
C LEU A 466 2.96 -19.76 -7.48
N GLY A 467 2.81 -18.47 -7.13
CA GLY A 467 1.73 -17.98 -6.27
C GLY A 467 0.36 -17.95 -6.94
N PHE A 468 0.26 -17.40 -8.16
CA PHE A 468 -1.04 -17.18 -8.82
C PHE A 468 -1.44 -18.28 -9.80
N HIS A 469 -0.51 -19.13 -10.25
CA HIS A 469 -0.77 -20.10 -11.34
C HIS A 469 -0.36 -21.53 -11.03
N CYS A 470 0.39 -21.79 -9.95
CA CYS A 470 0.83 -23.15 -9.59
C CYS A 470 0.25 -23.69 -8.27
N GLY A 471 -0.57 -22.90 -7.56
CA GLY A 471 -1.32 -23.34 -6.37
C GLY A 471 -0.61 -23.18 -5.04
N ILE A 472 0.44 -22.35 -4.95
CA ILE A 472 1.01 -21.89 -3.68
C ILE A 472 0.27 -20.62 -3.24
N ASP A 473 -0.91 -20.79 -2.65
CA ASP A 473 -1.84 -19.68 -2.40
C ASP A 473 -1.48 -18.86 -1.13
N GLU A 474 -0.70 -19.44 -0.20
CA GLU A 474 -0.31 -18.82 1.07
C GLU A 474 1.21 -18.84 1.25
N LEU A 475 1.79 -17.67 1.55
CA LEU A 475 3.22 -17.52 1.80
C LEU A 475 3.48 -17.06 3.24
N ILE A 476 4.36 -17.77 3.94
CA ILE A 476 4.95 -17.34 5.20
C ILE A 476 6.33 -16.75 4.93
N THR A 477 6.60 -15.58 5.52
CA THR A 477 7.88 -14.88 5.40
C THR A 477 8.31 -14.23 6.71
N CYS A 478 9.53 -13.71 6.78
CA CYS A 478 9.97 -12.86 7.86
C CYS A 478 9.67 -11.38 7.56
N ASP A 479 9.50 -10.60 8.63
CA ASP A 479 9.27 -9.16 8.54
C ASP A 479 10.53 -8.42 8.08
N LEU A 480 10.39 -7.16 7.66
CA LEU A 480 11.44 -6.36 7.03
C LEU A 480 11.94 -6.94 5.69
N SER A 481 11.20 -7.88 5.11
CA SER A 481 11.42 -8.40 3.77
C SER A 481 10.88 -7.44 2.68
N TRP A 482 11.31 -7.66 1.44
CA TRP A 482 10.66 -6.99 0.31
C TRP A 482 9.22 -7.49 0.10
N THR A 483 8.44 -6.71 -0.66
CA THR A 483 6.99 -6.93 -0.83
C THR A 483 6.66 -8.22 -1.60
N TYR A 484 6.55 -9.35 -0.89
CA TYR A 484 6.09 -10.63 -1.45
C TYR A 484 4.59 -10.65 -1.73
N GLU A 485 3.83 -9.71 -1.16
CA GLU A 485 2.39 -9.54 -1.41
C GLU A 485 2.08 -9.26 -2.88
N ASP A 486 3.05 -8.76 -3.63
CA ASP A 486 2.96 -8.58 -5.08
C ASP A 486 2.92 -9.93 -5.83
N CYS A 487 3.41 -11.03 -5.24
CA CYS A 487 3.66 -12.30 -5.94
C CYS A 487 2.77 -13.45 -5.46
N PHE A 488 2.04 -13.28 -4.36
CA PHE A 488 1.25 -14.36 -3.76
C PHE A 488 -0.12 -13.83 -3.31
N PRO A 489 -1.20 -14.63 -3.44
CA PRO A 489 -2.54 -14.22 -3.02
C PRO A 489 -2.65 -13.85 -1.54
N SER A 490 -1.93 -14.57 -0.67
CA SER A 490 -1.91 -14.33 0.77
C SER A 490 -0.49 -14.42 1.33
N VAL A 491 -0.11 -13.46 2.16
CA VAL A 491 1.22 -13.41 2.80
C VAL A 491 1.08 -13.15 4.30
N LYS A 492 1.79 -13.93 5.11
CA LYS A 492 1.93 -13.74 6.55
C LYS A 492 3.39 -13.51 6.92
N ALA A 493 3.69 -12.33 7.46
CA ALA A 493 5.02 -11.97 7.94
C ALA A 493 5.16 -12.19 9.45
N PHE A 494 6.33 -12.68 9.88
CA PHE A 494 6.69 -12.86 11.29
C PHE A 494 7.86 -11.96 11.69
N PRO A 495 7.81 -11.32 12.87
CA PRO A 495 8.86 -10.40 13.28
C PRO A 495 10.20 -11.11 13.42
N LEU A 496 11.28 -10.39 13.12
CA LEU A 496 12.63 -10.80 13.44
C LEU A 496 12.89 -10.61 14.94
N THR A 497 13.90 -11.32 15.43
CA THR A 497 14.50 -11.09 16.76
C THR A 497 15.27 -9.77 16.78
N SER A 498 15.66 -9.29 17.97
CA SER A 498 16.37 -8.00 18.13
C SER A 498 17.74 -7.95 17.44
N ASP A 499 18.36 -9.10 17.19
CA ASP A 499 19.58 -9.27 16.40
C ASP A 499 19.32 -9.51 14.90
N TYR A 500 18.08 -9.25 14.43
CA TYR A 500 17.63 -9.45 13.05
C TYR A 500 17.69 -10.91 12.58
N ASN A 501 17.54 -11.88 13.48
CA ASN A 501 17.46 -13.31 13.16
C ASN A 501 16.01 -13.82 13.15
N LEU A 502 15.80 -15.05 12.66
CA LEU A 502 14.46 -15.66 12.59
C LEU A 502 13.91 -16.03 13.98
N ASP A 503 12.70 -15.55 14.31
CA ASP A 503 11.95 -16.02 15.50
C ASP A 503 11.21 -17.33 15.18
N ILE A 504 11.97 -18.42 15.17
CA ILE A 504 11.43 -19.76 14.85
C ILE A 504 10.37 -20.22 15.86
N LYS A 505 10.36 -19.70 17.10
CA LYS A 505 9.39 -20.10 18.13
C LYS A 505 8.01 -19.58 17.77
N LYS A 506 7.89 -18.30 17.40
CA LYS A 506 6.62 -17.70 16.95
C LYS A 506 6.11 -18.39 15.68
N ILE A 507 6.99 -18.64 14.71
CA ILE A 507 6.64 -19.30 13.44
C ILE A 507 6.10 -20.73 13.69
N LYS A 508 6.84 -21.55 14.46
CA LYS A 508 6.42 -22.93 14.79
C LYS A 508 5.11 -22.96 15.55
N LYS A 509 4.90 -22.03 16.49
CA LYS A 509 3.64 -21.93 17.25
C LYS A 509 2.47 -21.65 16.31
N PHE A 510 2.58 -20.66 15.43
CA PHE A 510 1.53 -20.34 14.47
C PHE A 510 1.15 -21.54 13.59
N ILE A 511 2.14 -22.23 13.01
CA ILE A 511 1.91 -23.41 12.16
C ILE A 511 1.20 -24.52 12.94
N ASN A 512 1.61 -24.78 14.19
CA ASN A 512 0.97 -25.79 15.03
C ASN A 512 -0.48 -25.41 15.40
N ASP A 513 -0.75 -24.15 15.71
CA ASP A 513 -2.08 -23.67 16.09
C ASP A 513 -3.04 -23.66 14.87
N ASN A 514 -2.50 -23.57 13.64
CA ASN A 514 -3.26 -23.40 12.40
C ASN A 514 -3.12 -24.56 11.41
N ARG A 515 -2.85 -25.78 11.88
CA ARG A 515 -2.62 -26.98 11.02
C ARG A 515 -3.72 -27.30 10.00
N LYS A 516 -4.95 -26.79 10.19
CA LYS A 516 -6.04 -27.01 9.24
C LYS A 516 -6.00 -26.05 8.05
N SER A 517 -5.58 -24.81 8.28
CA SER A 517 -5.45 -23.80 7.21
C SER A 517 -4.10 -23.93 6.52
N VAL A 518 -3.02 -24.13 7.28
CA VAL A 518 -1.68 -24.41 6.74
C VAL A 518 -1.66 -25.81 6.15
N ASN A 519 -1.52 -25.91 4.84
CA ASN A 519 -1.60 -27.17 4.10
C ASN A 519 -0.58 -27.23 2.96
N LYS A 520 -0.74 -28.18 2.03
CA LYS A 520 0.14 -28.38 0.86
C LYS A 520 0.24 -27.16 -0.08
N LYS A 521 -0.64 -26.17 0.06
CA LYS A 521 -0.64 -24.91 -0.69
C LYS A 521 0.14 -23.79 -0.01
N THR A 522 0.73 -24.06 1.17
CA THR A 522 1.50 -23.08 1.93
C THR A 522 2.99 -23.25 1.65
N ALA A 523 3.72 -22.14 1.49
CA ALA A 523 5.17 -22.13 1.40
C ALA A 523 5.79 -21.17 2.42
N PHE A 524 7.03 -21.44 2.82
CA PHE A 524 7.89 -20.51 3.55
C PHE A 524 9.00 -20.01 2.62
N VAL A 525 9.19 -18.70 2.50
CA VAL A 525 10.29 -18.13 1.72
C VAL A 525 11.47 -17.72 2.59
N PHE A 526 12.67 -18.12 2.18
CA PHE A 526 13.93 -17.58 2.69
C PHE A 526 14.51 -16.61 1.67
N ASN A 527 14.87 -15.41 2.13
CA ASN A 527 15.72 -14.47 1.41
C ASN A 527 16.99 -14.30 2.25
N ASN A 528 18.09 -14.95 1.86
CA ASN A 528 19.32 -14.96 2.65
C ASN A 528 20.54 -14.91 1.72
N PRO A 529 21.37 -13.85 1.71
CA PRO A 529 21.33 -12.68 2.62
C PRO A 529 20.04 -11.85 2.53
N HIS A 530 19.58 -11.34 3.66
CA HIS A 530 18.24 -10.77 3.82
C HIS A 530 18.11 -9.32 3.35
N ASN A 531 17.27 -9.10 2.34
CA ASN A 531 16.75 -7.80 1.94
C ASN A 531 15.43 -7.52 2.68
N ALA A 532 15.32 -6.51 3.53
CA ALA A 532 16.03 -5.21 3.43
C ALA A 532 17.18 -4.96 4.42
N THR A 533 17.42 -5.87 5.36
CA THR A 533 18.30 -5.61 6.52
C THR A 533 19.81 -5.69 6.22
N GLY A 534 20.23 -6.41 5.18
CA GLY A 534 21.64 -6.73 4.93
C GLY A 534 22.23 -7.78 5.87
N LYS A 535 21.41 -8.50 6.64
CA LYS A 535 21.83 -9.52 7.61
C LYS A 535 21.81 -10.93 7.01
N VAL A 536 22.56 -11.84 7.64
CA VAL A 536 22.59 -13.24 7.26
C VAL A 536 22.01 -14.09 8.38
N PHE A 537 20.98 -14.88 8.07
CA PHE A 537 20.36 -15.74 9.07
C PHE A 537 21.28 -16.88 9.48
N ASN A 538 21.18 -17.29 10.75
CA ASN A 538 22.02 -18.35 11.29
C ASN A 538 21.66 -19.71 10.66
N SER A 539 22.66 -20.38 10.07
CA SER A 539 22.46 -21.67 9.37
C SER A 539 21.89 -22.78 10.26
N ARG A 540 22.20 -22.79 11.57
CA ARG A 540 21.62 -23.76 12.51
C ARG A 540 20.12 -23.53 12.71
N VAL A 541 19.73 -22.25 12.84
CA VAL A 541 18.33 -21.82 12.99
C VAL A 541 17.55 -22.14 11.72
N ILE A 542 18.13 -21.87 10.55
CA ILE A 542 17.55 -22.24 9.25
C ILE A 542 17.35 -23.76 9.16
N LYS A 543 18.39 -24.57 9.42
CA LYS A 543 18.31 -26.04 9.40
C LYS A 543 17.21 -26.59 10.32
N GLU A 544 17.07 -26.02 11.51
CA GLU A 544 16.02 -26.40 12.47
C GLU A 544 14.61 -26.08 11.95
N LEU A 545 14.42 -24.89 11.37
CA LEU A 545 13.14 -24.48 10.79
C LEU A 545 12.82 -25.31 9.55
N MET A 546 13.78 -25.51 8.64
CA MET A 546 13.60 -26.33 7.43
C MET A 546 13.12 -27.74 7.77
N THR A 547 13.77 -28.38 8.75
CA THR A 547 13.38 -29.74 9.19
C THR A 547 11.93 -29.76 9.65
N PHE A 548 11.51 -28.76 10.45
CA PHE A 548 10.14 -28.64 10.91
C PHE A 548 9.14 -28.38 9.77
N LEU A 549 9.46 -27.48 8.83
CA LEU A 549 8.57 -27.13 7.72
C LEU A 549 8.32 -28.33 6.80
N ILE A 550 9.38 -29.04 6.41
CA ILE A 550 9.28 -30.22 5.53
C ILE A 550 8.50 -31.35 6.22
N GLN A 551 8.71 -31.56 7.53
CA GLN A 551 7.93 -32.54 8.31
C GLN A 551 6.44 -32.21 8.41
N ASN A 552 6.06 -30.95 8.23
CA ASN A 552 4.67 -30.50 8.20
C ASN A 552 4.15 -30.29 6.76
N ASP A 553 4.86 -30.82 5.75
CA ASP A 553 4.44 -30.80 4.34
C ASP A 553 4.31 -29.39 3.73
N ILE A 554 5.09 -28.43 4.26
CA ILE A 554 5.15 -27.04 3.80
C ILE A 554 6.29 -26.89 2.79
N TYR A 555 6.04 -26.24 1.66
CA TYR A 555 7.08 -25.94 0.66
C TYR A 555 8.07 -24.90 1.20
N ILE A 556 9.32 -24.99 0.74
CA ILE A 556 10.34 -24.00 1.05
C ILE A 556 10.81 -23.36 -0.25
N ILE A 557 10.73 -22.04 -0.32
CA ILE A 557 11.21 -21.25 -1.45
C ILE A 557 12.52 -20.56 -1.05
N ASP A 558 13.58 -20.79 -1.82
CA ASP A 558 14.88 -20.15 -1.67
C ASP A 558 15.02 -19.01 -2.67
N ASP A 559 14.79 -17.77 -2.23
CA ASP A 559 14.94 -16.56 -3.04
C ASP A 559 16.40 -16.07 -3.02
N LEU A 560 17.14 -16.50 -4.04
CA LEU A 560 18.59 -16.32 -4.17
C LEU A 560 18.96 -15.04 -4.92
N ALA A 561 18.14 -13.99 -4.83
CA ALA A 561 18.38 -12.71 -5.52
C ALA A 561 19.71 -12.03 -5.14
N TYR A 562 20.28 -12.33 -3.96
CA TYR A 562 21.53 -11.75 -3.46
C TYR A 562 22.60 -12.80 -3.13
N GLN A 563 22.49 -14.02 -3.67
CA GLN A 563 23.44 -15.08 -3.39
C GLN A 563 24.88 -14.62 -3.71
N ASN A 564 25.78 -14.80 -2.74
CA ASN A 564 27.19 -14.41 -2.80
C ASN A 564 27.47 -12.91 -3.02
N VAL A 565 26.47 -12.03 -3.01
CA VAL A 565 26.65 -10.57 -3.06
C VAL A 565 27.01 -10.08 -1.66
N MET A 566 28.18 -9.49 -1.48
CA MET A 566 28.62 -8.91 -0.20
C MET A 566 29.79 -7.93 -0.39
N PRO A 567 29.98 -6.95 0.50
CA PRO A 567 31.08 -5.99 0.40
C PRO A 567 32.38 -6.50 1.04
N PHE A 568 32.75 -7.76 0.78
CA PHE A 568 33.95 -8.42 1.32
C PHE A 568 34.73 -9.11 0.21
N ASP A 569 36.04 -9.25 0.36
CA ASP A 569 36.91 -9.95 -0.60
C ASP A 569 36.74 -11.49 -0.52
N SER A 570 35.51 -11.96 -0.73
CA SER A 570 35.13 -13.38 -0.72
C SER A 570 33.92 -13.62 -1.63
N ILE A 571 33.80 -14.85 -2.12
CA ILE A 571 32.61 -15.36 -2.84
C ILE A 571 31.89 -16.47 -2.06
N ASP A 572 32.37 -16.81 -0.86
CA ASP A 572 31.81 -17.83 0.02
C ASP A 572 30.71 -17.22 0.89
N GLY A 573 29.58 -16.91 0.27
CA GLY A 573 28.39 -16.43 0.98
C GLY A 573 27.73 -17.50 1.84
N PRO A 574 26.59 -17.17 2.49
CA PRO A 574 25.81 -18.18 3.19
C PRO A 574 25.44 -19.32 2.24
N LYS A 575 25.45 -20.55 2.76
CA LYS A 575 24.96 -21.72 2.02
C LYS A 575 23.50 -21.49 1.62
N THR A 576 23.17 -21.88 0.40
CA THR A 576 21.79 -21.87 -0.11
C THR A 576 20.94 -22.88 0.68
N ILE A 577 19.61 -22.71 0.67
CA ILE A 577 18.69 -23.70 1.26
C ILE A 577 18.87 -25.06 0.59
N LYS A 578 19.14 -25.08 -0.73
CA LYS A 578 19.47 -26.32 -1.44
C LYS A 578 20.74 -26.99 -0.91
N GLN A 579 21.80 -26.25 -0.62
CA GLN A 579 23.02 -26.81 -0.02
C GLN A 579 22.77 -27.29 1.41
N LEU A 580 22.00 -26.54 2.19
CA LEU A 580 21.63 -26.93 3.56
C LEU A 580 20.72 -28.15 3.59
N SER A 581 19.84 -28.35 2.60
CA SER A 581 18.99 -29.53 2.52
C SER A 581 19.81 -30.79 2.18
N ILE A 582 20.82 -30.67 1.31
CA ILE A 582 21.79 -31.75 1.07
C ILE A 582 22.57 -32.08 2.34
N ASP A 583 23.04 -31.07 3.09
CA ASP A 583 23.69 -31.28 4.39
C ASP A 583 22.74 -32.05 5.34
N LEU A 584 21.46 -31.68 5.43
CA LEU A 584 20.48 -32.35 6.30
C LEU A 584 20.21 -33.80 5.90
N VAL A 585 20.25 -34.12 4.60
CA VAL A 585 20.16 -35.50 4.12
C VAL A 585 21.41 -36.30 4.52
N ASN A 586 22.60 -35.72 4.33
CA ASN A 586 23.86 -36.35 4.75
C ASN A 586 23.93 -36.54 6.28
N GLU A 587 23.34 -35.63 7.05
CA GLU A 587 23.18 -35.71 8.51
C GLU A 587 22.09 -36.72 8.95
N GLY A 588 21.32 -37.29 8.02
CA GLY A 588 20.22 -38.24 8.32
C GLY A 588 18.97 -37.59 8.94
N LYS A 589 18.82 -36.27 8.85
CA LYS A 589 17.67 -35.52 9.38
C LYS A 589 16.52 -35.40 8.38
N LEU A 590 16.82 -35.50 7.10
CA LEU A 590 15.85 -35.53 6.00
C LEU A 590 16.17 -36.73 5.08
N PHE A 591 15.15 -37.22 4.39
CA PHE A 591 15.30 -38.21 3.33
C PHE A 591 15.37 -37.51 1.96
N SER A 592 15.99 -38.18 0.97
CA SER A 592 16.21 -37.60 -0.36
C SER A 592 14.92 -37.27 -1.12
N ASP A 593 13.86 -38.04 -0.92
CA ASP A 593 12.53 -37.81 -1.49
C ASP A 593 11.86 -36.56 -0.93
N GLN A 594 12.15 -36.19 0.32
CA GLN A 594 11.64 -34.98 0.96
C GLN A 594 12.22 -33.69 0.37
N LEU A 595 13.28 -33.77 -0.43
CA LEU A 595 13.86 -32.63 -1.13
C LEU A 595 12.92 -32.04 -2.21
N SER A 596 11.88 -32.78 -2.63
CA SER A 596 10.86 -32.28 -3.56
C SER A 596 10.19 -30.99 -3.07
N LYS A 597 10.19 -30.75 -1.75
CA LYS A 597 9.62 -29.56 -1.12
C LYS A 597 10.47 -28.30 -1.22
N VAL A 598 11.71 -28.40 -1.70
CA VAL A 598 12.61 -27.25 -1.82
C VAL A 598 12.59 -26.73 -3.25
N ILE A 599 12.23 -25.46 -3.40
CA ILE A 599 12.20 -24.71 -4.65
C ILE A 599 13.30 -23.65 -4.56
N SER A 600 14.15 -23.55 -5.59
CA SER A 600 15.18 -22.49 -5.64
C SER A 600 14.90 -21.53 -6.78
N VAL A 601 14.98 -20.22 -6.53
CA VAL A 601 14.84 -19.17 -7.55
C VAL A 601 16.09 -18.30 -7.55
N HIS A 602 16.95 -18.50 -8.55
CA HIS A 602 18.24 -17.82 -8.68
C HIS A 602 18.14 -16.69 -9.72
N SER A 603 18.28 -15.43 -9.30
CA SER A 603 18.36 -14.31 -10.23
C SER A 603 19.80 -13.86 -10.47
N ILE A 604 20.11 -13.55 -11.73
CA ILE A 604 21.39 -12.95 -12.12
C ILE A 604 21.42 -11.43 -11.94
N SER A 605 20.31 -10.82 -11.49
CA SER A 605 20.17 -9.36 -11.43
C SER A 605 21.22 -8.67 -10.55
N LYS A 606 21.53 -9.25 -9.39
CA LYS A 606 22.53 -8.72 -8.43
C LYS A 606 23.79 -9.56 -8.41
N THR A 607 23.63 -10.87 -8.58
CA THR A 607 24.75 -11.81 -8.70
C THR A 607 25.65 -11.44 -9.88
N ASP A 608 25.11 -11.23 -11.08
CA ASP A 608 25.93 -10.94 -12.26
C ASP A 608 25.90 -9.46 -12.65
N CYS A 609 25.35 -8.60 -11.79
CA CYS A 609 25.11 -7.18 -12.07
C CYS A 609 24.32 -6.94 -13.37
N PHE A 610 23.41 -7.85 -13.70
CA PHE A 610 22.73 -7.90 -15.00
C PHE A 610 21.21 -7.70 -14.87
N ALA A 611 20.82 -6.65 -14.15
CA ALA A 611 19.45 -6.48 -13.67
C ALA A 611 18.45 -6.10 -14.77
N GLY A 612 18.91 -5.36 -15.80
CA GLY A 612 18.14 -4.96 -16.96
C GLY A 612 17.92 -6.08 -17.99
N ALA A 613 18.68 -7.17 -17.93
CA ALA A 613 18.52 -8.32 -18.82
C ALA A 613 17.28 -9.18 -18.51
N ARG A 614 16.77 -9.09 -17.28
CA ARG A 614 15.56 -9.79 -16.81
C ARG A 614 15.66 -11.30 -17.03
N LEU A 615 16.59 -11.92 -16.30
CA LEU A 615 16.75 -13.37 -16.31
C LEU A 615 16.80 -13.94 -14.88
N ALA A 616 16.23 -15.13 -14.72
CA ALA A 616 16.35 -15.97 -13.54
C ALA A 616 16.30 -17.45 -13.95
N VAL A 617 16.72 -18.33 -13.05
CA VAL A 617 16.65 -19.78 -13.19
C VAL A 617 15.96 -20.34 -11.96
N ALA A 618 14.98 -21.23 -12.14
CA ALA A 618 14.35 -21.95 -11.05
C ALA A 618 14.69 -23.44 -11.07
N GLU A 619 14.84 -24.04 -9.90
CA GLU A 619 14.88 -25.49 -9.71
C GLU A 619 13.63 -25.91 -8.95
N ILE A 620 12.82 -26.80 -9.54
CA ILE A 620 11.64 -27.39 -8.90
C ILE A 620 11.71 -28.90 -9.06
N ILE A 621 11.90 -29.62 -7.95
CA ILE A 621 12.08 -31.08 -7.97
C ILE A 621 10.74 -31.82 -7.95
N ASP A 622 9.72 -31.25 -7.30
CA ASP A 622 8.37 -31.79 -7.33
C ASP A 622 7.83 -31.81 -8.76
N TYR A 623 7.53 -33.00 -9.28
CA TYR A 623 7.17 -33.20 -10.69
C TYR A 623 5.85 -32.52 -11.05
N GLU A 624 4.82 -32.64 -10.21
CA GLU A 624 3.51 -32.05 -10.50
C GLU A 624 3.58 -30.52 -10.53
N LEU A 625 4.29 -29.95 -9.55
CA LEU A 625 4.50 -28.51 -9.49
C LEU A 625 5.40 -28.02 -10.63
N SER A 626 6.47 -28.77 -10.96
CA SER A 626 7.38 -28.46 -12.06
C SER A 626 6.65 -28.42 -13.39
N GLU A 627 5.80 -29.41 -13.71
CA GLU A 627 5.05 -29.45 -14.96
C GLU A 627 4.11 -28.24 -15.09
N LYS A 628 3.32 -27.96 -14.04
CA LYS A 628 2.45 -26.76 -14.01
C LYS A 628 3.24 -25.48 -14.22
N PHE A 629 4.39 -25.36 -13.56
CA PHE A 629 5.26 -24.19 -13.68
C PHE A 629 5.85 -24.06 -15.09
N LYS A 630 6.36 -25.16 -15.67
CA LYS A 630 6.91 -25.17 -17.04
C LYS A 630 5.86 -24.78 -18.07
N THR A 631 4.65 -25.34 -18.00
CA THR A 631 3.54 -24.99 -18.91
C THR A 631 3.21 -23.49 -18.86
N ALA A 632 3.22 -22.88 -17.66
CA ALA A 632 3.01 -21.44 -17.54
C ALA A 632 4.19 -20.61 -18.09
N VAL A 633 5.42 -21.05 -17.84
CA VAL A 633 6.65 -20.37 -18.31
C VAL A 633 6.83 -20.46 -19.83
N GLU A 634 6.43 -21.57 -20.47
CA GLU A 634 6.51 -21.77 -21.93
C GLU A 634 5.78 -20.68 -22.73
N LEU A 635 4.78 -20.04 -22.13
CA LEU A 635 4.01 -18.95 -22.75
C LEU A 635 4.72 -17.59 -22.65
N ILE A 636 5.77 -17.50 -21.83
CA ILE A 636 6.66 -16.35 -21.73
C ILE A 636 7.79 -16.53 -22.74
N LYS A 637 7.77 -15.73 -23.79
CA LYS A 637 8.83 -15.77 -24.81
C LYS A 637 10.21 -15.46 -24.19
N PRO A 638 11.27 -16.17 -24.60
CA PRO A 638 12.59 -16.00 -24.04
C PRO A 638 13.21 -14.64 -24.40
N ASN A 639 13.94 -14.04 -23.45
CA ASN A 639 14.79 -12.87 -23.69
C ASN A 639 16.08 -13.31 -24.40
N LEU A 640 16.02 -13.52 -25.71
CA LEU A 640 17.07 -14.19 -26.49
C LEU A 640 18.44 -13.54 -26.37
N MET A 641 18.52 -12.21 -26.40
CA MET A 641 19.77 -11.48 -26.26
C MET A 641 20.34 -11.62 -24.84
N ALA A 642 19.47 -11.58 -23.82
CA ALA A 642 19.89 -11.81 -22.43
C ALA A 642 20.42 -13.23 -22.23
N VAL A 643 19.75 -14.24 -22.81
CA VAL A 643 20.17 -15.65 -22.74
C VAL A 643 21.50 -15.83 -23.45
N LEU A 644 21.68 -15.26 -24.65
CA LEU A 644 22.95 -15.31 -25.38
C LEU A 644 24.10 -14.72 -24.55
N LEU A 645 23.93 -13.51 -24.02
CA LEU A 645 24.96 -12.84 -23.21
C LEU A 645 25.29 -13.61 -21.95
N SER A 646 24.30 -14.23 -21.32
CA SER A 646 24.48 -15.06 -20.12
C SER A 646 25.20 -16.37 -20.49
N TYR A 647 24.81 -17.04 -21.57
CA TYR A 647 25.50 -18.22 -22.08
C TYR A 647 26.98 -17.94 -22.37
N LEU A 648 27.27 -16.86 -23.12
CA LEU A 648 28.64 -16.45 -23.44
C LEU A 648 29.48 -16.14 -22.20
N PHE A 649 28.86 -15.63 -21.12
CA PHE A 649 29.52 -15.43 -19.84
C PHE A 649 29.75 -16.76 -19.11
N TYR A 650 28.71 -17.59 -18.96
CA TYR A 650 28.73 -18.80 -18.15
C TYR A 650 29.56 -19.95 -18.74
N ARG A 651 29.70 -20.03 -20.08
CA ARG A 651 30.55 -21.02 -20.76
C ARG A 651 32.06 -20.87 -20.45
N ASN A 652 32.45 -19.73 -19.86
CA ASN A 652 33.83 -19.54 -19.40
C ASN A 652 34.15 -20.43 -18.19
N ARG A 653 35.45 -20.72 -18.00
CA ARG A 653 35.96 -21.47 -16.85
C ARG A 653 35.58 -20.83 -15.51
N GLN A 654 35.37 -21.66 -14.48
CA GLN A 654 34.96 -21.21 -13.14
C GLN A 654 35.85 -20.10 -12.56
N GLY A 655 37.17 -20.19 -12.76
CA GLY A 655 38.10 -19.17 -12.26
C GLY A 655 37.85 -17.76 -12.81
N LEU A 656 37.38 -17.62 -14.07
CA LEU A 656 37.06 -16.30 -14.63
C LEU A 656 35.78 -15.74 -14.00
N LYS A 657 34.74 -16.55 -13.89
CA LYS A 657 33.47 -16.18 -13.24
C LYS A 657 33.69 -15.74 -11.79
N ASN A 658 34.50 -16.50 -11.06
CA ASN A 658 34.91 -16.15 -9.70
C ASN A 658 35.65 -14.81 -9.64
N ASN A 659 36.57 -14.52 -10.58
CA ASN A 659 37.26 -13.23 -10.64
C ASN A 659 36.29 -12.06 -10.86
N TYR A 660 35.27 -12.23 -11.70
CA TYR A 660 34.23 -11.22 -11.90
C TYR A 660 33.45 -10.94 -10.61
N TRP A 661 32.97 -11.98 -9.94
CA TRP A 661 32.22 -11.83 -8.68
C TRP A 661 33.08 -11.31 -7.52
N LEU A 662 34.36 -11.67 -7.47
CA LEU A 662 35.33 -11.10 -6.53
C LEU A 662 35.54 -9.60 -6.79
N LEU A 663 35.71 -9.19 -8.05
CA LEU A 663 35.80 -7.77 -8.40
C LEU A 663 34.53 -7.02 -8.00
N ARG A 664 33.34 -7.58 -8.27
CA ARG A 664 32.07 -7.00 -7.84
C ARG A 664 32.05 -6.75 -6.34
N ASN A 665 32.41 -7.76 -5.54
CA ASN A 665 32.40 -7.67 -4.08
C ASN A 665 33.46 -6.68 -3.56
N LYS A 666 34.65 -6.65 -4.18
CA LYS A 666 35.68 -5.66 -3.89
C LYS A 666 35.19 -4.23 -4.11
N ILE A 667 34.50 -3.96 -5.21
CA ILE A 667 33.94 -2.64 -5.51
C ILE A 667 32.88 -2.26 -4.46
N LEU A 668 32.00 -3.18 -4.09
CA LEU A 668 31.05 -2.96 -2.99
C LEU A 668 31.78 -2.64 -1.67
N GLY A 669 32.90 -3.32 -1.39
CA GLY A 669 33.79 -3.05 -0.26
C GLY A 669 34.42 -1.65 -0.31
N GLU A 670 34.96 -1.23 -1.44
CA GLU A 670 35.50 0.13 -1.67
C GLU A 670 34.44 1.20 -1.36
N LYS A 671 33.20 0.99 -1.81
CA LYS A 671 32.07 1.89 -1.54
C LYS A 671 31.68 1.90 -0.06
N LEU A 672 31.65 0.74 0.61
CA LEU A 672 31.38 0.66 2.05
C LEU A 672 32.45 1.38 2.87
N LEU A 673 33.73 1.22 2.50
CA LEU A 673 34.84 1.93 3.13
C LEU A 673 34.69 3.46 2.98
N ALA A 674 34.24 3.94 1.83
CA ALA A 674 33.97 5.36 1.61
C ALA A 674 32.86 5.90 2.54
N ILE A 675 31.76 5.16 2.71
CA ILE A 675 30.68 5.50 3.66
C ILE A 675 31.23 5.57 5.08
N LYS A 676 31.98 4.56 5.51
CA LYS A 676 32.59 4.52 6.86
C LYS A 676 33.60 5.64 7.07
N LYS A 677 34.41 5.95 6.07
CA LYS A 677 35.37 7.06 6.09
C LYS A 677 34.65 8.39 6.27
N ALA A 678 33.55 8.63 5.55
CA ALA A 678 32.74 9.84 5.67
C ALA A 678 32.23 10.06 7.10
N LEU A 679 31.77 8.99 7.78
CA LEU A 679 31.34 9.07 9.17
C LEU A 679 32.51 9.26 10.14
N LYS A 680 33.60 8.51 9.97
CA LYS A 680 34.78 8.55 10.86
C LYS A 680 35.45 9.92 10.87
N GLU A 681 35.47 10.61 9.73
CA GLU A 681 36.04 11.95 9.56
C GLU A 681 35.05 13.08 9.86
N LEU A 682 33.86 12.76 10.37
CA LEU A 682 32.90 13.76 10.81
C LEU A 682 33.20 14.15 12.28
N PRO A 683 33.38 15.45 12.58
CA PRO A 683 33.57 15.91 13.96
C PRO A 683 32.40 15.49 14.87
N ALA A 684 32.69 15.17 16.13
CA ALA A 684 31.67 14.69 17.08
C ALA A 684 30.54 15.72 17.31
N ASP A 685 30.86 17.02 17.28
CA ASP A 685 29.89 18.12 17.36
C ASP A 685 28.94 18.18 16.15
N ARG A 686 29.35 17.60 15.00
CA ARG A 686 28.54 17.49 13.79
C ARG A 686 27.70 16.21 13.72
N ASN A 687 27.76 15.34 14.73
CA ASN A 687 26.93 14.15 14.87
C ASN A 687 26.19 14.07 16.23
N PRO A 688 25.41 15.10 16.61
CA PRO A 688 24.74 15.16 17.93
C PRO A 688 23.74 14.01 18.17
N PHE A 689 23.18 13.41 17.11
CA PHE A 689 22.18 12.34 17.21
C PHE A 689 22.76 10.93 17.15
N ASP A 690 24.10 10.79 17.22
CA ASP A 690 24.80 9.50 17.22
C ASP A 690 24.39 8.62 16.03
N ILE A 691 24.46 9.21 14.83
CA ILE A 691 24.23 8.50 13.57
C ILE A 691 25.37 7.53 13.33
N ASN A 692 25.04 6.26 13.10
CA ASN A 692 25.99 5.17 12.89
C ASN A 692 25.67 4.38 11.63
N ILE A 693 26.68 3.70 11.08
CA ILE A 693 26.53 2.80 9.93
C ILE A 693 26.75 1.37 10.41
N ILE A 694 25.74 0.53 10.27
CA ILE A 694 25.85 -0.92 10.50
C ILE A 694 26.19 -1.57 9.16
N GLU A 695 27.28 -2.32 9.16
CA GLU A 695 27.73 -3.08 7.99
C GLU A 695 26.77 -4.22 7.68
N PRO A 696 26.51 -4.49 6.39
CA PRO A 696 25.80 -5.69 6.00
C PRO A 696 26.71 -6.91 6.19
N GLU A 697 26.14 -8.01 6.69
CA GLU A 697 26.79 -9.33 6.73
C GLU A 697 26.70 -10.03 5.37
N GLY A 698 25.74 -9.62 4.54
CA GLY A 698 25.60 -9.99 3.15
C GLY A 698 24.63 -9.06 2.43
N SER A 699 24.45 -9.24 1.12
CA SER A 699 23.80 -8.28 0.22
C SER A 699 24.60 -6.97 0.07
N MET A 700 23.95 -5.91 -0.39
CA MET A 700 24.55 -4.60 -0.67
C MET A 700 23.91 -3.47 0.15
N TYR A 701 23.25 -3.81 1.27
CA TYR A 701 22.40 -2.88 2.04
C TYR A 701 22.94 -2.62 3.47
N PRO A 702 23.86 -1.66 3.65
CA PRO A 702 24.19 -1.12 4.96
C PRO A 702 22.98 -0.40 5.58
N GLN A 703 22.96 -0.32 6.91
CA GLN A 703 21.94 0.45 7.64
C GLN A 703 22.55 1.73 8.18
N LEU A 704 21.86 2.86 7.99
CA LEU A 704 22.15 4.11 8.69
C LEU A 704 21.19 4.22 9.87
N VAL A 705 21.71 4.09 11.08
CA VAL A 705 20.93 4.08 12.33
C VAL A 705 21.11 5.39 13.06
N ILE A 706 20.01 5.99 13.51
CA ILE A 706 20.02 7.20 14.33
C ILE A 706 19.78 6.77 15.78
N ASN A 707 20.85 6.54 16.55
CA ASN A 707 20.74 5.99 17.91
C ASN A 707 19.98 6.91 18.87
N LYS A 708 20.12 8.23 18.70
CA LYS A 708 19.43 9.24 19.52
C LYS A 708 18.34 9.93 18.72
N LEU A 709 17.48 9.16 18.05
CA LEU A 709 16.32 9.72 17.35
C LEU A 709 15.36 10.35 18.38
N PRO A 710 15.08 11.65 18.30
CA PRO A 710 14.15 12.28 19.22
C PRO A 710 12.73 11.67 19.12
N ASP A 711 12.16 11.24 20.24
CA ASP A 711 10.76 10.77 20.37
C ASP A 711 9.75 11.61 19.57
N GLY A 712 8.78 10.95 18.92
CA GLY A 712 7.76 11.61 18.11
C GLY A 712 8.20 12.01 16.69
N LEU A 713 9.49 11.92 16.35
CA LEU A 713 9.94 12.07 14.97
C LEU A 713 9.80 10.76 14.18
N SER A 714 9.20 10.85 13.00
CA SER A 714 9.08 9.74 12.05
C SER A 714 10.13 9.86 10.95
N LEU A 715 10.87 8.78 10.70
CA LEU A 715 11.79 8.71 9.56
C LEU A 715 11.07 8.72 8.21
N ASP A 716 9.81 8.27 8.15
CA ASP A 716 9.00 8.35 6.93
C ASP A 716 8.76 9.81 6.53
N TRP A 717 8.46 10.68 7.49
CA TRP A 717 8.32 12.10 7.24
C TRP A 717 9.64 12.75 6.83
N LEU A 718 10.73 12.43 7.55
CA LEU A 718 12.07 12.94 7.23
C LEU A 718 12.51 12.50 5.82
N SER A 719 12.20 11.27 5.42
CA SER A 719 12.54 10.74 4.10
C SER A 719 11.90 11.53 2.96
N SER A 720 10.63 11.89 3.09
CA SER A 720 9.91 12.71 2.11
C SER A 720 10.49 14.13 2.04
N GLY A 721 10.82 14.74 3.19
CA GLY A 721 11.45 16.07 3.23
C GLY A 721 12.88 16.10 2.66
N LEU A 722 13.63 15.01 2.84
CA LEU A 722 14.96 14.85 2.24
C LEU A 722 14.88 14.62 0.74
N ALA A 723 13.90 13.85 0.26
CA ALA A 723 13.73 13.55 -1.16
C ALA A 723 13.50 14.84 -1.98
N THR A 724 12.71 15.78 -1.50
CA THR A 724 12.49 17.08 -2.17
C THR A 724 13.76 17.94 -2.23
N GLN A 725 14.72 17.71 -1.32
CA GLN A 725 16.05 18.33 -1.31
C GLN A 725 17.10 17.53 -2.13
N GLY A 726 16.65 16.51 -2.88
CA GLY A 726 17.51 15.67 -3.70
C GLY A 726 18.26 14.58 -2.93
N ILE A 727 17.83 14.24 -1.70
CA ILE A 727 18.38 13.16 -0.89
C ILE A 727 17.34 12.05 -0.74
N GLY A 728 17.44 11.00 -1.56
CA GLY A 728 16.53 9.87 -1.48
C GLY A 728 17.06 8.77 -0.56
N LEU A 729 16.42 8.61 0.60
CA LEU A 729 16.65 7.55 1.59
C LEU A 729 15.36 6.78 1.86
N VAL A 730 15.45 5.47 2.11
CA VAL A 730 14.27 4.63 2.44
C VAL A 730 14.33 4.23 3.91
N PRO A 731 13.35 4.61 4.73
CA PRO A 731 13.22 4.10 6.10
C PRO A 731 13.09 2.58 6.11
N LEU A 732 13.76 1.91 7.04
CA LEU A 732 13.64 0.46 7.17
C LEU A 732 12.21 0.06 7.60
N SER A 733 11.50 0.93 8.31
CA SER A 733 10.07 0.79 8.64
C SER A 733 9.16 0.61 7.41
N THR A 734 9.56 1.08 6.21
CA THR A 734 8.81 0.84 4.96
C THR A 734 8.65 -0.66 4.64
N PHE A 735 9.56 -1.50 5.13
CA PHE A 735 9.54 -2.95 4.94
C PHE A 735 8.83 -3.70 6.09
N ALA A 736 8.37 -2.98 7.13
CA ALA A 736 7.67 -3.59 8.26
C ALA A 736 6.24 -3.98 7.90
N ARG A 737 5.79 -5.10 8.47
CA ARG A 737 4.44 -5.67 8.40
C ARG A 737 3.89 -6.00 9.78
N THR A 738 4.74 -5.97 10.81
CA THR A 738 4.37 -6.19 12.22
C THR A 738 4.78 -4.99 13.08
N SER A 739 4.16 -4.86 14.25
CA SER A 739 4.52 -3.85 15.25
C SER A 739 5.99 -3.96 15.67
N GLU A 740 6.45 -5.17 15.97
CA GLU A 740 7.84 -5.38 16.39
C GLU A 740 8.83 -5.11 15.26
N GLY A 741 8.49 -5.44 14.01
CA GLY A 741 9.30 -5.05 12.86
C GLY A 741 9.34 -3.54 12.64
N PHE A 742 8.23 -2.83 12.87
CA PHE A 742 8.22 -1.37 12.85
C PHE A 742 9.16 -0.80 13.92
N ASP A 743 9.12 -1.33 15.14
CA ASP A 743 10.00 -0.91 16.23
C ASP A 743 11.49 -1.16 15.92
N LEU A 744 11.81 -2.29 15.28
CA LEU A 744 13.16 -2.60 14.81
C LEU A 744 13.62 -1.70 13.64
N GLY A 745 12.68 -1.22 12.82
CA GLY A 745 12.97 -0.45 11.61
C GLY A 745 12.89 1.07 11.76
N ARG A 746 12.15 1.59 12.76
CA ARG A 746 11.80 3.02 12.86
C ARG A 746 12.96 3.97 13.10
N MET A 747 14.14 3.46 13.46
CA MET A 747 15.35 4.28 13.72
C MET A 747 16.42 4.13 12.64
N ALA A 748 16.15 3.37 11.58
CA ALA A 748 17.13 3.06 10.55
C ALA A 748 16.66 3.43 9.14
N PHE A 749 17.59 3.88 8.31
CA PHE A 749 17.43 3.93 6.86
C PHE A 749 18.20 2.78 6.22
N ARG A 750 17.62 2.17 5.19
CA ARG A 750 18.34 1.25 4.31
C ARG A 750 19.15 2.06 3.30
N LEU A 751 20.48 1.91 3.31
CA LEU A 751 21.36 2.44 2.27
C LEU A 751 21.59 1.40 1.17
N THR A 752 22.17 1.81 0.05
CA THR A 752 22.58 0.91 -1.04
C THR A 752 24.04 1.16 -1.41
N LEU A 753 24.79 0.09 -1.66
CA LEU A 753 26.12 0.14 -2.27
C LEU A 753 26.06 0.00 -3.80
N GLY A 754 24.87 -0.23 -4.35
CA GLY A 754 24.63 -0.34 -5.78
C GLY A 754 24.69 1.00 -6.53
N GLY A 755 24.42 0.97 -7.83
CA GLY A 755 24.43 2.15 -8.69
C GLY A 755 25.83 2.55 -9.19
N THR A 756 25.88 3.73 -9.82
CA THR A 756 27.02 4.23 -10.63
C THR A 756 28.03 5.08 -9.85
N ASP A 757 27.69 5.55 -8.64
CA ASP A 757 28.58 6.42 -7.87
C ASP A 757 29.86 5.68 -7.46
N ASN A 758 31.01 6.28 -7.75
CA ASN A 758 32.33 5.78 -7.34
C ASN A 758 32.60 6.08 -5.85
N PRO A 759 33.67 5.52 -5.24
CA PRO A 759 33.97 5.73 -3.83
C PRO A 759 34.10 7.21 -3.40
N ASP A 760 34.72 8.07 -4.21
CA ASP A 760 34.89 9.49 -3.88
C ASP A 760 33.57 10.27 -3.89
N THR A 761 32.71 9.97 -4.87
CA THR A 761 31.35 10.51 -4.94
C THR A 761 30.51 10.03 -3.77
N ILE A 762 30.59 8.74 -3.42
CA ILE A 762 29.88 8.17 -2.26
C ILE A 762 30.33 8.84 -0.98
N TYR A 763 31.64 9.01 -0.76
CA TYR A 763 32.18 9.72 0.39
C TYR A 763 31.55 11.13 0.53
N THR A 764 31.57 11.90 -0.56
CA THR A 764 31.05 13.27 -0.58
C THR A 764 29.54 13.31 -0.30
N LYS A 765 28.76 12.43 -0.96
CA LYS A 765 27.32 12.32 -0.77
C LYS A 765 26.94 11.84 0.62
N THR A 766 27.67 10.88 1.19
CA THR A 766 27.45 10.41 2.57
C THR A 766 27.70 11.52 3.58
N ARG A 767 28.76 12.32 3.42
CA ARG A 767 28.99 13.49 4.29
C ARG A 767 27.82 14.47 4.24
N ARG A 768 27.33 14.79 3.03
CA ARG A 768 26.14 15.64 2.84
C ARG A 768 24.94 15.07 3.58
N VAL A 769 24.63 13.77 3.37
CA VAL A 769 23.50 13.09 4.04
C VAL A 769 23.58 13.22 5.55
N ILE A 770 24.71 12.88 6.16
CA ILE A 770 24.83 12.87 7.63
C ILE A 770 24.68 14.28 8.19
N ILE A 771 25.24 15.29 7.52
CA ILE A 771 25.14 16.70 7.93
C ILE A 771 23.69 17.20 7.81
N ASP A 772 23.04 17.00 6.65
CA ASP A 772 21.67 17.45 6.41
C ASP A 772 20.68 16.72 7.32
N LEU A 773 20.88 15.43 7.56
CA LEU A 773 20.06 14.65 8.47
C LEU A 773 20.19 15.13 9.92
N ASN A 774 21.41 15.36 10.42
CA ASN A 774 21.60 15.94 11.76
C ASN A 774 20.96 17.34 11.85
N ARG A 775 21.11 18.19 10.83
CA ARG A 775 20.51 19.52 10.80
C ARG A 775 18.98 19.46 10.87
N ILE A 776 18.35 18.66 10.01
CA ILE A 776 16.89 18.54 9.95
C ILE A 776 16.34 17.93 11.23
N ILE A 777 16.97 16.89 11.79
CA ILE A 777 16.54 16.32 13.09
C ILE A 777 16.64 17.40 14.18
N GLY A 778 17.70 18.22 14.16
CA GLY A 778 17.86 19.36 15.08
C GLY A 778 16.74 20.39 14.94
N GLU A 779 16.48 20.84 13.72
CA GLU A 779 15.41 21.80 13.40
C GLU A 779 14.04 21.26 13.82
N GLU A 780 13.70 20.02 13.45
CA GLU A 780 12.43 19.41 13.82
C GLU A 780 12.31 19.23 15.33
N LYS A 781 13.37 18.77 16.01
CA LYS A 781 13.35 18.61 17.47
C LYS A 781 12.96 19.92 18.18
N THR A 782 13.35 21.09 17.67
CA THR A 782 12.99 22.39 18.27
C THR A 782 11.52 22.75 18.14
N LYS A 783 10.78 22.11 17.23
CA LYS A 783 9.34 22.36 17.02
C LYS A 783 8.44 21.66 18.05
N TYR A 784 8.99 20.72 18.83
CA TYR A 784 8.21 19.93 19.78
C TYR A 784 8.57 20.27 21.23
N ASN A 785 7.57 20.65 22.02
CA ASN A 785 7.68 20.71 23.47
C ASN A 785 7.66 19.29 24.05
N ARG A 786 8.69 18.92 24.84
CA ARG A 786 8.81 17.58 25.43
C ARG A 786 8.93 17.67 26.93
N ILE A 787 8.20 16.81 27.62
CA ILE A 787 8.22 16.69 29.07
C ILE A 787 8.56 15.25 29.39
N SER A 788 9.67 15.04 30.10
CA SER A 788 10.11 13.71 30.53
C SER A 788 9.65 13.50 31.97
N LEU A 789 8.82 12.48 32.20
CA LEU A 789 8.35 12.15 33.54
C LEU A 789 9.31 11.15 34.18
N ILE A 790 9.94 11.54 35.30
CA ILE A 790 10.84 10.66 36.05
C ILE A 790 9.98 9.77 36.95
N LYS A 791 9.96 8.47 36.65
CA LYS A 791 9.19 7.50 37.43
C LYS A 791 9.79 7.34 38.83
N SER A 792 8.98 7.57 39.86
CA SER A 792 9.41 7.64 41.26
C SER A 792 8.78 6.56 42.14
N ASN A 793 7.51 6.24 41.89
CA ASN A 793 6.71 5.42 42.79
C ASN A 793 6.23 4.13 42.14
N THR A 794 6.37 3.03 42.88
CA THR A 794 5.75 1.73 42.59
C THR A 794 4.71 1.45 43.66
N PHE A 795 3.42 1.61 43.32
CA PHE A 795 2.32 1.22 44.19
C PHE A 795 2.11 -0.29 44.10
N SER A 796 1.95 -0.95 45.25
CA SER A 796 1.58 -2.37 45.28
C SER A 796 0.14 -2.53 44.80
N HIS A 797 -0.07 -3.27 43.72
CA HIS A 797 -1.39 -3.49 43.13
C HIS A 797 -2.39 -3.99 44.18
N SER A 798 -3.51 -3.28 44.35
CA SER A 798 -4.67 -3.81 45.06
C SER A 798 -5.36 -4.84 44.16
N PHE A 799 -4.86 -6.08 44.21
CA PHE A 799 -5.33 -7.17 43.35
C PHE A 799 -6.83 -7.45 43.49
N SER A 800 -7.48 -7.11 44.61
CA SER A 800 -8.86 -7.53 44.88
C SER A 800 -9.91 -6.79 44.02
N GLN A 801 -9.76 -5.48 43.82
CA GLN A 801 -10.70 -4.70 43.01
C GLN A 801 -10.49 -4.93 41.50
N VAL A 802 -9.23 -4.99 41.06
CA VAL A 802 -8.90 -5.29 39.66
C VAL A 802 -9.41 -6.69 39.27
N ASN A 803 -9.29 -7.68 40.16
CA ASN A 803 -9.85 -9.01 39.93
C ASN A 803 -11.39 -9.01 39.88
N LYS A 804 -12.06 -8.18 40.69
CA LYS A 804 -13.53 -8.01 40.63
C LYS A 804 -13.95 -7.37 39.29
N ALA A 805 -13.21 -6.36 38.83
CA ALA A 805 -13.43 -5.71 37.54
C ALA A 805 -13.17 -6.67 36.37
N ALA A 806 -12.12 -7.49 36.42
CA ALA A 806 -11.84 -8.51 35.42
C ALA A 806 -12.99 -9.53 35.30
N LYS A 807 -13.54 -10.01 36.43
CA LYS A 807 -14.71 -10.89 36.43
C LYS A 807 -15.98 -10.22 35.88
N TYR A 808 -16.18 -8.94 36.20
CA TYR A 808 -17.27 -8.15 35.62
C TYR A 808 -17.12 -8.03 34.11
N TRP A 809 -15.90 -7.75 33.62
CA TRP A 809 -15.60 -7.67 32.20
C TRP A 809 -15.85 -9.00 31.49
N GLU A 810 -15.40 -10.12 32.03
CA GLU A 810 -15.66 -11.45 31.43
C GLU A 810 -17.16 -11.72 31.25
N ALA A 811 -17.98 -11.35 32.24
CA ALA A 811 -19.43 -11.45 32.14
C ALA A 811 -20.02 -10.51 31.07
N LEU A 812 -19.49 -9.28 30.96
CA LEU A 812 -19.89 -8.31 29.94
C LEU A 812 -19.52 -8.78 28.54
N GLU A 813 -18.27 -9.23 28.35
CA GLU A 813 -17.71 -9.69 27.09
C GLU A 813 -18.50 -10.85 26.50
N ASN A 814 -18.86 -11.83 27.34
CA ASN A 814 -19.69 -12.96 26.91
C ASN A 814 -21.07 -12.51 26.44
N LYS A 815 -21.71 -11.55 27.12
CA LYS A 815 -23.00 -10.99 26.69
C LYS A 815 -22.89 -10.18 25.41
N LEU A 816 -21.85 -9.35 25.28
CA LEU A 816 -21.60 -8.55 24.07
C LEU A 816 -21.36 -9.46 22.87
N LYS A 817 -20.58 -10.53 23.00
CA LYS A 817 -20.37 -11.52 21.92
C LYS A 817 -21.68 -12.12 21.41
N ILE A 818 -22.58 -12.49 22.31
CA ILE A 818 -23.88 -13.06 21.95
C ILE A 818 -24.75 -11.99 21.27
N GLU A 819 -24.91 -10.83 21.89
CA GLU A 819 -25.84 -9.80 21.40
C GLU A 819 -25.36 -9.13 20.11
N SER A 820 -24.04 -8.92 19.96
CA SER A 820 -23.44 -8.38 18.73
C SER A 820 -23.64 -9.32 17.54
N ASN A 821 -23.56 -10.64 17.74
CA ASN A 821 -23.87 -11.60 16.69
C ASN A 821 -25.34 -11.52 16.25
N ASN A 822 -26.26 -11.47 17.21
CA ASN A 822 -27.70 -11.31 16.93
C ASN A 822 -27.97 -10.02 16.15
N ASN A 823 -27.35 -8.91 16.56
CA ASN A 823 -27.48 -7.62 15.90
C ASN A 823 -26.88 -7.59 14.49
N LEU A 824 -25.73 -8.23 14.27
CA LEU A 824 -25.14 -8.36 12.94
C LEU A 824 -26.05 -9.16 12.01
N HIS A 825 -26.59 -10.29 12.47
CA HIS A 825 -27.55 -11.09 11.71
C HIS A 825 -28.78 -10.27 11.28
N LYS A 826 -29.34 -9.48 12.20
CA LYS A 826 -30.46 -8.60 11.89
C LYS A 826 -30.07 -7.53 10.86
N ARG A 827 -28.91 -6.91 11.03
CA ARG A 827 -28.47 -5.79 10.20
C ARG A 827 -28.09 -6.22 8.77
N ILE A 828 -27.47 -7.37 8.61
CA ILE A 828 -27.15 -7.96 7.30
C ILE A 828 -28.43 -8.28 6.52
N LYS A 829 -29.47 -8.80 7.19
CA LYS A 829 -30.80 -9.02 6.57
C LYS A 829 -31.44 -7.72 6.10
N GLU A 830 -31.35 -6.64 6.89
CA GLU A 830 -31.90 -5.33 6.53
C GLU A 830 -31.17 -4.66 5.34
N LEU A 831 -29.87 -4.92 5.19
CA LEU A 831 -29.04 -4.33 4.14
C LEU A 831 -29.07 -5.13 2.82
N SER A 832 -29.89 -6.19 2.74
CA SER A 832 -30.04 -7.05 1.55
C SER A 832 -28.73 -7.65 1.06
N PHE A 833 -27.75 -7.87 1.94
CA PHE A 833 -26.56 -8.63 1.57
C PHE A 833 -26.96 -10.08 1.24
N PRO A 834 -26.38 -10.71 0.20
CA PRO A 834 -26.64 -12.10 -0.12
C PRO A 834 -26.41 -12.98 1.12
N ASN A 835 -27.35 -13.89 1.43
CA ASN A 835 -27.36 -14.76 2.61
C ASN A 835 -26.15 -15.73 2.73
N SER A 836 -25.11 -15.59 1.90
CA SER A 836 -24.06 -16.61 1.67
C SER A 836 -22.64 -16.24 2.09
N ASN A 837 -22.37 -15.12 2.76
CA ASN A 837 -21.00 -14.80 3.21
C ASN A 837 -20.73 -15.23 4.66
N SER A 838 -20.47 -16.53 4.87
CA SER A 838 -19.92 -17.04 6.15
C SER A 838 -18.67 -16.27 6.59
N ARG A 839 -17.87 -15.83 5.60
CA ARG A 839 -16.66 -15.01 5.78
C ARG A 839 -16.89 -13.69 6.52
N ILE A 840 -18.06 -13.04 6.37
CA ILE A 840 -18.33 -11.79 7.09
C ILE A 840 -18.53 -12.06 8.59
N PHE A 841 -19.24 -13.14 8.92
CA PHE A 841 -19.46 -13.53 10.31
C PHE A 841 -18.19 -14.07 10.96
N GLU A 842 -17.39 -14.85 10.23
CA GLU A 842 -16.07 -15.30 10.68
C GLU A 842 -15.14 -14.11 10.91
N HIS A 843 -15.04 -13.19 9.94
CA HIS A 843 -14.22 -11.99 10.08
C HIS A 843 -14.69 -11.08 11.23
N PHE A 844 -15.99 -10.90 11.39
CA PHE A 844 -16.55 -10.15 12.51
C PHE A 844 -16.18 -10.76 13.85
N ASN A 845 -16.37 -12.08 14.03
CA ASN A 845 -16.16 -12.74 15.32
C ASN A 845 -14.69 -12.98 15.65
N ASP A 846 -13.97 -13.58 14.71
CA ASP A 846 -12.64 -14.14 14.95
C ASP A 846 -11.53 -13.09 14.81
N VAL A 847 -11.81 -12.00 14.08
CA VAL A 847 -10.85 -10.90 13.89
C VAL A 847 -11.34 -9.65 14.63
N TYR A 848 -12.36 -8.97 14.09
CA TYR A 848 -12.73 -7.64 14.57
C TYR A 848 -13.19 -7.63 16.04
N LEU A 849 -14.19 -8.45 16.39
CA LEU A 849 -14.81 -8.42 17.71
C LEU A 849 -13.85 -8.93 18.79
N ALA A 850 -13.06 -9.97 18.48
CA ALA A 850 -12.04 -10.50 19.39
C ALA A 850 -10.96 -9.46 19.69
N GLU A 851 -10.37 -8.84 18.66
CA GLU A 851 -9.35 -7.81 18.83
C GLU A 851 -9.90 -6.56 19.53
N ARG A 852 -11.10 -6.11 19.12
CA ARG A 852 -11.72 -4.90 19.67
C ARG A 852 -12.10 -5.06 21.14
N LEU A 853 -12.70 -6.18 21.53
CA LEU A 853 -13.04 -6.44 22.94
C LEU A 853 -11.78 -6.61 23.79
N SER A 854 -10.72 -7.21 23.26
CA SER A 854 -9.43 -7.29 23.97
C SER A 854 -8.82 -5.90 24.21
N SER A 855 -8.90 -4.99 23.23
CA SER A 855 -8.44 -3.61 23.38
C SER A 855 -9.26 -2.86 24.46
N LEU A 856 -10.59 -2.96 24.40
CA LEU A 856 -11.49 -2.31 25.37
C LEU A 856 -11.30 -2.86 26.80
N LYS A 857 -11.00 -4.15 26.93
CA LYS A 857 -10.66 -4.78 28.22
C LYS A 857 -9.47 -4.11 28.88
N ASN A 858 -8.39 -3.90 28.13
CA ASN A 858 -7.18 -3.28 28.66
C ASN A 858 -7.48 -1.86 29.12
N ILE A 859 -8.14 -1.04 28.29
CA ILE A 859 -8.53 0.34 28.63
C ILE A 859 -9.38 0.38 29.91
N PHE A 860 -10.35 -0.53 30.02
CA PHE A 860 -11.21 -0.65 31.20
C PHE A 860 -10.42 -1.00 32.46
N LEU A 861 -9.56 -2.01 32.39
CA LEU A 861 -8.76 -2.45 33.54
C LEU A 861 -7.73 -1.39 33.96
N ASP A 862 -7.04 -0.77 33.02
CA ASP A 862 -6.06 0.29 33.26
C ASP A 862 -6.72 1.48 33.97
N ARG A 863 -7.93 1.86 33.57
CA ARG A 863 -8.67 2.95 34.21
C ARG A 863 -9.12 2.59 35.62
N ILE A 864 -9.58 1.37 35.87
CA ILE A 864 -9.92 0.90 37.22
C ILE A 864 -8.69 0.86 38.11
N GLU A 865 -7.56 0.40 37.59
CA GLU A 865 -6.29 0.40 38.31
C GLU A 865 -5.86 1.82 38.66
N LEU A 866 -5.89 2.75 37.70
CA LEU A 866 -5.53 4.14 37.92
C LEU A 866 -6.35 4.77 39.05
N LEU A 867 -7.68 4.63 39.04
CA LEU A 867 -8.55 5.20 40.06
C LEU A 867 -8.34 4.57 41.44
N ASN A 868 -8.05 3.28 41.51
CA ASN A 868 -7.69 2.60 42.76
C ASN A 868 -6.34 3.11 43.31
N ASN A 869 -5.35 3.26 42.44
CA ASN A 869 -4.04 3.80 42.80
C ASN A 869 -4.16 5.25 43.29
N THR A 870 -5.05 6.05 42.69
CA THR A 870 -5.37 7.40 43.17
C THR A 870 -5.90 7.40 44.60
N ALA A 871 -6.87 6.53 44.91
CA ALA A 871 -7.43 6.45 46.25
C ALA A 871 -6.38 6.00 47.28
N ALA A 872 -5.53 5.03 46.92
CA ALA A 872 -4.42 4.57 47.76
C ALA A 872 -3.38 5.68 47.99
N PHE A 873 -2.99 6.37 46.93
CA PHE A 873 -2.06 7.51 46.98
C PHE A 873 -2.57 8.59 47.94
N VAL A 874 -3.84 8.96 47.86
CA VAL A 874 -4.44 9.95 48.77
C VAL A 874 -4.53 9.44 50.21
N ALA A 875 -4.79 8.15 50.42
CA ALA A 875 -4.76 7.55 51.75
C ALA A 875 -3.36 7.59 52.39
N GLU A 876 -2.30 7.42 51.60
CA GLU A 876 -0.91 7.51 52.06
C GLU A 876 -0.48 8.96 52.36
N GLN A 877 -0.82 9.91 51.49
CA GLN A 877 -0.45 11.33 51.65
C GLN A 877 -1.30 12.06 52.71
N GLY A 878 -2.49 11.54 53.01
CA GLY A 878 -3.41 12.06 54.02
C GLY A 878 -4.30 13.22 53.56
N ALA A 879 -5.24 13.61 54.42
CA ALA A 879 -6.28 14.60 54.08
C ALA A 879 -5.74 15.99 53.73
N GLY A 880 -4.58 16.39 54.26
CA GLY A 880 -3.96 17.68 53.96
C GLY A 880 -3.67 17.85 52.47
N TYR A 881 -3.09 16.81 51.85
CA TYR A 881 -2.81 16.78 50.42
C TYR A 881 -4.07 16.98 49.57
N LEU A 882 -5.13 16.21 49.87
CA LEU A 882 -6.40 16.30 49.13
C LEU A 882 -7.02 17.70 49.28
N THR A 883 -6.96 18.30 50.46
CA THR A 883 -7.49 19.65 50.66
C THR A 883 -6.72 20.71 49.88
N GLU A 884 -5.38 20.64 49.85
CA GLU A 884 -4.55 21.58 49.09
C GLU A 884 -4.81 21.46 47.57
N HIS A 885 -4.89 20.22 47.08
CA HIS A 885 -5.24 19.92 45.69
C HIS A 885 -6.59 20.55 45.30
N LEU A 886 -7.64 20.33 46.11
CA LEU A 886 -8.96 20.89 45.85
C LEU A 886 -9.00 22.41 45.92
N TYR A 887 -8.30 23.03 46.87
CA TYR A 887 -8.22 24.49 46.93
C TYR A 887 -7.62 25.08 45.66
N LYS A 888 -6.57 24.44 45.10
CA LYS A 888 -5.97 24.85 43.83
C LYS A 888 -6.94 24.73 42.66
N GLU A 889 -7.64 23.60 42.52
CA GLU A 889 -8.54 23.35 41.38
C GLU A 889 -9.83 24.19 41.43
N LEU A 890 -10.33 24.51 42.62
CA LEU A 890 -11.55 25.30 42.82
C LEU A 890 -11.31 26.81 42.68
N TYR A 891 -10.06 27.28 42.77
CA TYR A 891 -9.74 28.69 42.62
C TYR A 891 -9.95 29.19 41.17
N LYS A 892 -10.12 30.51 41.01
CA LYS A 892 -10.27 31.14 39.69
C LYS A 892 -8.98 31.06 38.87
N ASP A 893 -9.10 31.02 37.55
CA ASP A 893 -7.93 31.00 36.67
C ASP A 893 -7.37 32.41 36.45
N ASN A 894 -6.10 32.47 36.02
CA ASN A 894 -5.37 33.69 35.68
C ASN A 894 -5.04 33.70 34.18
N ILE A 895 -5.25 34.83 33.52
CA ILE A 895 -4.95 35.02 32.10
C ILE A 895 -3.45 34.89 31.79
N GLU A 896 -2.58 35.38 32.66
CA GLU A 896 -1.13 35.34 32.50
C GLU A 896 -0.63 33.89 32.55
N ASP A 897 -1.02 33.15 33.59
CA ASP A 897 -0.68 31.73 33.74
C ASP A 897 -1.23 30.89 32.59
N ARG A 898 -2.46 31.20 32.13
CA ARG A 898 -3.06 30.52 30.98
C ARG A 898 -2.31 30.77 29.69
N GLN A 899 -1.82 31.99 29.45
CA GLN A 899 -0.98 32.29 28.29
C GLN A 899 0.36 31.53 28.34
N ILE A 900 0.96 31.37 29.53
CA ILE A 900 2.17 30.57 29.72
C ILE A 900 1.89 29.09 29.42
N ARG A 901 0.83 28.52 30.01
CA ARG A 901 0.41 27.14 29.73
C ARG A 901 0.10 26.93 28.25
N PHE A 902 -0.55 27.89 27.58
CA PHE A 902 -0.81 27.82 26.15
C PHE A 902 0.47 27.77 25.31
N ARG A 903 1.51 28.55 25.65
CA ARG A 903 2.79 28.51 24.92
C ARG A 903 3.57 27.21 25.16
N ASN A 904 3.48 26.67 26.37
CA ASN A 904 4.18 25.45 26.79
C ASN A 904 3.38 24.16 26.58
N ARG A 905 2.19 24.25 25.98
CA ARG A 905 1.30 23.11 25.81
C ARG A 905 1.96 22.00 24.99
N THR A 906 1.58 20.77 25.29
CA THR A 906 2.03 19.57 24.60
C THR A 906 0.97 18.97 23.66
N PHE A 907 -0.27 19.49 23.70
CA PHE A 907 -1.39 18.92 22.95
C PHE A 907 -2.10 19.98 22.09
N ASP A 908 -2.04 19.76 20.78
CA ASP A 908 -2.88 20.40 19.77
C ASP A 908 -3.76 19.32 19.12
N ARG A 909 -5.08 19.52 19.11
CA ARG A 909 -6.03 18.54 18.57
C ARG A 909 -6.84 19.15 17.45
N THR A 910 -6.82 18.52 16.27
CA THR A 910 -7.77 18.79 15.19
C THR A 910 -8.70 17.59 15.03
N VAL A 911 -10.01 17.83 14.90
CA VAL A 911 -10.97 16.77 14.64
C VAL A 911 -10.92 16.36 13.16
N HIS A 912 -10.72 15.07 12.91
CA HIS A 912 -10.87 14.52 11.56
C HIS A 912 -12.34 14.12 11.32
N PRO A 913 -12.92 14.35 10.13
CA PRO A 913 -14.32 14.02 9.85
C PRO A 913 -14.64 12.52 9.91
N THR A 914 -13.61 11.66 9.93
CA THR A 914 -13.74 10.20 10.03
C THR A 914 -12.66 9.66 10.96
N GLN A 915 -13.05 8.81 11.90
CA GLN A 915 -12.15 8.15 12.85
C GLN A 915 -11.93 6.69 12.45
N ASN A 916 -10.91 6.05 13.01
CA ASN A 916 -10.74 4.60 12.86
C ASN A 916 -11.72 3.81 13.75
N TYR A 917 -12.13 4.39 14.87
CA TYR A 917 -13.02 3.78 15.85
C TYR A 917 -14.18 4.72 16.19
N SER A 918 -15.30 4.13 16.62
CA SER A 918 -16.54 4.81 16.95
C SER A 918 -16.50 5.38 18.36
N LEU A 919 -16.76 6.68 18.46
CA LEU A 919 -16.84 7.41 19.73
C LEU A 919 -17.93 6.86 20.67
N ASP A 920 -19.01 6.29 20.11
CA ASP A 920 -20.13 5.77 20.91
C ASP A 920 -19.72 4.52 21.71
N ILE A 921 -18.77 3.73 21.20
CA ILE A 921 -18.21 2.59 21.94
C ILE A 921 -17.46 3.06 23.18
N ASP A 922 -16.65 4.10 23.05
CA ASP A 922 -15.88 4.65 24.17
C ASP A 922 -16.81 5.26 25.24
N LYS A 923 -17.97 5.84 24.84
CA LYS A 923 -19.04 6.26 25.77
C LYS A 923 -19.60 5.11 26.58
N HIS A 924 -19.95 4.00 25.91
CA HIS A 924 -20.45 2.83 26.62
C HIS A 924 -19.41 2.26 27.59
N LEU A 925 -18.13 2.23 27.19
CA LEU A 925 -17.03 1.80 28.06
C LEU A 925 -16.93 2.65 29.35
N ARG A 926 -17.03 3.99 29.22
CA ARG A 926 -17.00 4.88 30.39
C ARG A 926 -18.20 4.65 31.31
N ILE A 927 -19.41 4.46 30.79
CA ILE A 927 -20.60 4.14 31.60
C ILE A 927 -20.38 2.86 32.41
N HIS A 928 -19.87 1.80 31.79
CA HIS A 928 -19.58 0.55 32.49
C HIS A 928 -18.47 0.69 33.54
N THR A 929 -17.49 1.56 33.29
CA THR A 929 -16.44 1.91 34.27
C THR A 929 -17.04 2.58 35.51
N GLU A 930 -17.95 3.54 35.34
CA GLU A 930 -18.64 4.18 36.48
C GLU A 930 -19.58 3.20 37.20
N ASN A 931 -20.28 2.33 36.47
CA ASN A 931 -21.18 1.34 37.05
C ASN A 931 -20.45 0.35 37.96
N ILE A 932 -19.26 -0.14 37.58
CA ILE A 932 -18.49 -1.05 38.44
C ILE A 932 -17.96 -0.37 39.70
N LEU A 933 -17.56 0.91 39.61
CA LEU A 933 -17.10 1.71 40.75
C LEU A 933 -18.22 1.87 41.79
N HIS A 934 -19.45 2.18 41.34
CA HIS A 934 -20.62 2.32 42.20
C HIS A 934 -21.32 1.00 42.55
N GLY A 935 -20.75 -0.15 42.19
CA GLY A 935 -21.31 -1.47 42.48
C GLY A 935 -22.66 -1.76 41.79
N LYS A 936 -22.96 -1.10 40.67
CA LYS A 936 -24.18 -1.30 39.89
C LYS A 936 -24.08 -2.55 38.99
N SER A 937 -25.20 -3.25 38.82
CA SER A 937 -25.31 -4.40 37.89
C SER A 937 -25.57 -3.94 36.45
N PHE A 938 -25.44 -4.88 35.50
CA PHE A 938 -25.75 -4.65 34.10
C PHE A 938 -27.20 -4.21 33.87
N ASP A 939 -27.40 -3.20 33.03
CA ASP A 939 -28.67 -2.98 32.34
C ASP A 939 -28.64 -3.66 30.96
N ASN A 940 -29.67 -4.45 30.65
CA ASN A 940 -29.78 -5.12 29.35
C ASN A 940 -29.94 -4.10 28.22
N PHE A 941 -30.58 -2.95 28.47
CA PHE A 941 -30.72 -1.91 27.47
C PHE A 941 -29.37 -1.28 27.09
N GLU A 942 -28.47 -1.09 28.06
CA GLU A 942 -27.11 -0.60 27.82
C GLU A 942 -26.28 -1.60 26.97
N ILE A 943 -26.40 -2.90 27.25
CA ILE A 943 -25.72 -3.96 26.48
C ILE A 943 -26.22 -3.99 25.03
N GLN A 944 -27.52 -3.81 24.80
CA GLN A 944 -28.08 -3.73 23.46
C GLN A 944 -27.54 -2.53 22.67
N ASN A 945 -27.43 -1.37 23.30
CA ASN A 945 -26.86 -0.20 22.66
C ASN A 945 -25.37 -0.37 22.36
N PHE A 946 -24.61 -0.92 23.32
CA PHE A 946 -23.17 -1.16 23.15
C PHE A 946 -22.91 -2.17 22.02
N SER A 947 -23.59 -3.31 22.02
CA SER A 947 -23.48 -4.30 20.94
C SER A 947 -23.89 -3.74 19.58
N GLY A 948 -24.93 -2.91 19.52
CA GLY A 948 -25.34 -2.20 18.30
C GLY A 948 -24.26 -1.24 17.77
N SER A 949 -23.57 -0.53 18.67
CA SER A 949 -22.46 0.36 18.30
C SER A 949 -21.23 -0.41 17.77
N LEU A 950 -20.91 -1.58 18.34
CA LEU A 950 -19.86 -2.48 17.82
C LEU A 950 -20.16 -2.95 16.39
N VAL A 951 -21.41 -3.34 16.11
CA VAL A 951 -21.82 -3.75 14.75
C VAL A 951 -21.77 -2.57 13.78
N LYS A 952 -22.17 -1.37 14.21
CA LYS A 952 -22.08 -0.17 13.35
C LYS A 952 -20.64 0.24 13.06
N GLU A 953 -19.72 0.10 14.01
CA GLU A 953 -18.29 0.38 13.80
C GLU A 953 -17.73 -0.59 12.76
N PHE A 954 -17.97 -1.90 12.91
CA PHE A 954 -17.55 -2.92 11.95
C PHE A 954 -18.04 -2.64 10.52
N LEU A 955 -19.29 -2.18 10.37
CA LEU A 955 -19.87 -1.84 9.08
C LEU A 955 -19.50 -0.43 8.59
N GLY A 956 -18.65 0.30 9.31
CA GLY A 956 -18.24 1.67 8.97
C GLY A 956 -19.36 2.73 9.09
N GLN A 957 -20.45 2.43 9.80
CA GLN A 957 -21.64 3.28 9.90
C GLN A 957 -21.56 4.34 11.02
N SER A 958 -20.65 4.19 11.99
CA SER A 958 -20.54 5.07 13.17
C SER A 958 -19.16 5.67 13.38
N VAL A 959 -18.32 5.70 12.33
CA VAL A 959 -16.96 6.25 12.36
C VAL A 959 -16.86 7.69 11.83
N ALA A 960 -17.90 8.19 11.16
CA ALA A 960 -17.97 9.58 10.73
C ALA A 960 -18.41 10.49 11.90
N ILE A 961 -17.73 11.62 12.08
CA ILE A 961 -18.02 12.61 13.13
C ILE A 961 -18.64 13.86 12.52
N ASN A 962 -19.87 14.15 12.93
CA ASN A 962 -20.54 15.41 12.59
C ASN A 962 -20.19 16.52 13.60
N SER A 963 -20.55 17.76 13.28
CA SER A 963 -20.25 18.92 14.15
C SER A 963 -20.85 18.81 15.55
N ILE A 964 -21.92 18.04 15.73
CA ILE A 964 -22.54 17.80 17.03
C ILE A 964 -21.67 16.89 17.89
N GLN A 965 -21.05 15.86 17.29
CA GLN A 965 -20.22 14.88 17.95
C GLN A 965 -18.80 15.40 18.27
N GLU A 966 -18.34 16.48 17.64
CA GLU A 966 -17.06 17.12 17.99
C GLU A 966 -17.01 17.56 19.46
N SER A 967 -18.13 17.98 20.05
CA SER A 967 -18.18 18.31 21.48
C SER A 967 -17.98 17.08 22.35
N ASP A 968 -18.45 15.92 21.93
CA ASP A 968 -18.26 14.69 22.68
C ASP A 968 -16.78 14.28 22.61
N GLU A 969 -16.18 14.34 21.42
CA GLU A 969 -14.76 14.05 21.21
C GLU A 969 -13.85 14.94 22.06
N LEU A 970 -14.15 16.25 22.12
CA LEU A 970 -13.45 17.17 23.02
C LEU A 970 -13.48 16.69 24.48
N ILE A 971 -14.64 16.25 24.97
CA ILE A 971 -14.77 15.76 26.35
C ILE A 971 -13.98 14.46 26.55
N PHE A 972 -13.96 13.56 25.56
CA PHE A 972 -13.12 12.36 25.62
C PHE A 972 -11.63 12.66 25.66
N ASP A 973 -11.17 13.57 24.81
CA ASP A 973 -9.77 13.99 24.77
C ASP A 973 -9.37 14.61 26.12
N LEU A 974 -10.20 15.50 26.66
CA LEU A 974 -9.96 16.11 27.97
C LEU A 974 -9.89 15.06 29.08
N HIS A 975 -10.85 14.15 29.17
CA HIS A 975 -10.81 13.10 30.18
C HIS A 975 -9.57 12.21 30.07
N SER A 976 -9.14 11.89 28.85
CA SER A 976 -7.94 11.06 28.63
C SER A 976 -6.66 11.78 29.03
N LEU A 977 -6.61 13.10 28.81
CA LEU A 977 -5.54 13.96 29.30
C LEU A 977 -5.54 14.06 30.84
N LEU A 978 -6.71 14.18 31.46
CA LEU A 978 -6.83 14.19 32.92
C LEU A 978 -6.42 12.85 33.54
N ASP A 979 -6.81 11.73 32.93
CA ASP A 979 -6.36 10.38 33.33
C ASP A 979 -4.81 10.30 33.24
N SER A 980 -4.20 10.94 32.24
CA SER A 980 -2.75 11.04 32.09
C SER A 980 -2.08 11.94 33.15
N GLU A 981 -2.68 13.07 33.53
CA GLU A 981 -2.23 13.89 34.66
C GLU A 981 -2.26 13.08 35.95
N LEU A 982 -3.33 12.32 36.18
CA LEU A 982 -3.49 11.53 37.37
C LEU A 982 -2.44 10.42 37.46
N TYR A 983 -2.18 9.74 36.34
CA TYR A 983 -1.11 8.77 36.25
C TYR A 983 0.25 9.39 36.56
N ALA A 984 0.56 10.54 35.95
CA ALA A 984 1.81 11.26 36.20
C ALA A 984 1.93 11.68 37.68
N GLN A 985 0.86 12.20 38.27
CA GLN A 985 0.81 12.64 39.67
C GLN A 985 1.11 11.50 40.66
N ILE A 986 0.69 10.27 40.35
CA ILE A 986 0.92 9.10 41.20
C ILE A 986 2.34 8.55 41.02
N HIS A 987 2.80 8.48 39.76
CA HIS A 987 3.99 7.72 39.40
C HIS A 987 5.25 8.55 39.12
N SER A 988 5.15 9.89 39.06
CA SER A 988 6.27 10.81 38.77
C SER A 988 6.68 11.62 40.00
N THR A 989 7.96 12.00 40.09
CA THR A 989 8.42 13.04 41.05
C THR A 989 8.01 14.45 40.63
N GLU A 990 7.69 14.65 39.35
CA GLU A 990 7.35 15.95 38.79
C GLU A 990 5.84 16.07 38.54
N SER A 991 5.26 17.21 38.91
CA SER A 991 3.86 17.52 38.62
C SER A 991 3.69 17.91 37.16
N PHE A 992 2.78 17.26 36.46
CA PHE A 992 2.44 17.58 35.07
C PHE A 992 1.00 18.07 34.98
N GLU A 993 0.81 19.26 34.39
CA GLU A 993 -0.50 19.80 34.06
C GLU A 993 -0.66 19.81 32.54
N THR A 994 -1.70 19.15 32.05
CA THR A 994 -2.04 19.15 30.64
C THR A 994 -2.64 20.49 30.23
N PHE A 995 -2.55 20.80 28.94
CA PHE A 995 -3.25 21.94 28.37
C PHE A 995 -3.58 21.64 26.91
N LEU A 996 -4.87 21.53 26.60
CA LEU A 996 -5.37 21.17 25.28
C LEU A 996 -5.72 22.44 24.50
N SER A 997 -5.07 22.65 23.36
CA SER A 997 -5.57 23.54 22.32
C SER A 997 -6.38 22.73 21.31
N PHE A 998 -7.69 22.91 21.35
CA PHE A 998 -8.61 22.20 20.46
C PHE A 998 -8.95 23.08 19.26
N TRP A 999 -8.77 22.55 18.07
CA TRP A 999 -8.89 23.26 16.81
C TRP A 999 -10.20 22.87 16.13
N GLY A 1000 -11.00 23.87 15.77
CA GLY A 1000 -12.25 23.68 15.03
C GLY A 1000 -12.41 24.71 13.92
N ASP A 1001 -13.09 24.35 12.84
CA ASP A 1001 -13.32 25.22 11.67
C ASP A 1001 -14.46 26.23 11.94
N TRP A 1002 -14.20 27.52 11.72
CA TRP A 1002 -15.13 28.61 12.09
C TRP A 1002 -15.54 29.53 10.92
N ASP A 1003 -14.97 29.33 9.74
CA ASP A 1003 -15.13 30.20 8.58
C ASP A 1003 -16.29 29.81 7.63
N GLY A 1004 -17.11 28.82 8.02
CA GLY A 1004 -18.24 28.38 7.17
C GLY A 1004 -17.83 27.49 5.99
N SER A 1005 -16.54 27.12 5.87
CA SER A 1005 -16.07 26.26 4.78
C SER A 1005 -16.72 24.87 4.81
N ASN A 1006 -16.71 24.22 6.00
CA ASN A 1006 -17.27 22.89 6.24
C ASN A 1006 -18.22 22.80 7.45
N ARG A 1007 -18.32 23.86 8.30
CA ARG A 1007 -19.03 23.84 9.58
C ARG A 1007 -19.84 25.13 9.82
N PRO A 1008 -21.00 25.07 10.50
CA PRO A 1008 -21.86 26.24 10.70
C PRO A 1008 -21.29 27.26 11.69
N SER A 1009 -21.57 28.56 11.45
CA SER A 1009 -21.25 29.67 12.36
C SER A 1009 -21.87 29.45 13.76
N GLY A 1010 -21.03 29.30 14.79
CA GLY A 1010 -21.47 29.05 16.18
C GLY A 1010 -20.98 27.74 16.81
N GLN A 1011 -20.24 26.91 16.06
CA GLN A 1011 -19.57 25.71 16.57
C GLN A 1011 -18.70 26.00 17.79
N GLY A 1012 -18.07 27.18 17.83
CA GLY A 1012 -17.27 27.65 18.96
C GLY A 1012 -17.98 27.66 20.31
N HIS A 1013 -19.20 28.21 20.34
CA HIS A 1013 -20.02 28.27 21.54
C HIS A 1013 -20.42 26.88 22.02
N ARG A 1014 -20.65 25.94 21.10
CA ARG A 1014 -20.98 24.55 21.44
C ARG A 1014 -19.82 23.86 22.15
N LEU A 1015 -18.58 24.03 21.67
CA LEU A 1015 -17.39 23.42 22.25
C LEU A 1015 -17.10 23.96 23.66
N ILE A 1016 -17.17 25.28 23.86
CA ILE A 1016 -17.00 25.87 25.19
C ILE A 1016 -18.15 25.49 26.13
N ALA A 1017 -19.39 25.44 25.63
CA ALA A 1017 -20.53 24.97 26.40
C ALA A 1017 -20.32 23.52 26.88
N ALA A 1018 -19.80 22.63 26.03
CA ALA A 1018 -19.51 21.25 26.40
C ALA A 1018 -18.58 21.16 27.61
N ALA A 1019 -17.41 21.81 27.53
CA ALA A 1019 -16.43 21.84 28.62
C ALA A 1019 -16.98 22.47 29.90
N LEU A 1020 -17.79 23.53 29.77
CA LEU A 1020 -18.44 24.21 30.89
C LEU A 1020 -19.48 23.32 31.59
N LEU A 1021 -20.37 22.69 30.82
CA LEU A 1021 -21.42 21.82 31.35
C LEU A 1021 -20.83 20.59 32.02
N GLU A 1022 -19.78 20.01 31.43
CA GLU A 1022 -19.05 18.89 32.03
C GLU A 1022 -18.45 19.28 33.39
N ASN A 1023 -17.76 20.42 33.47
CA ASN A 1023 -17.18 20.89 34.74
C ASN A 1023 -18.25 21.19 35.80
N VAL A 1024 -19.37 21.81 35.41
CA VAL A 1024 -20.52 22.08 36.30
C VAL A 1024 -21.12 20.78 36.83
N THR A 1025 -21.24 19.77 35.98
CA THR A 1025 -21.75 18.44 36.36
C THR A 1025 -20.82 17.77 37.36
N GLN A 1026 -19.50 17.80 37.14
CA GLN A 1026 -18.54 17.24 38.10
C GLN A 1026 -18.58 17.92 39.47
N LEU A 1027 -18.72 19.25 39.51
CA LEU A 1027 -18.87 20.00 40.76
C LEU A 1027 -20.18 19.64 41.48
N ALA A 1028 -21.29 19.53 40.74
CA ALA A 1028 -22.59 19.16 41.28
C ALA A 1028 -22.59 17.73 41.84
N ASP A 1029 -21.95 16.79 41.15
CA ASP A 1029 -21.78 15.40 41.60
C ASP A 1029 -20.98 15.34 42.91
N LEU A 1030 -19.87 16.09 42.98
CA LEU A 1030 -19.02 16.14 44.18
C LEU A 1030 -19.78 16.69 45.39
N ILE A 1031 -20.58 17.75 45.21
CA ILE A 1031 -21.46 18.27 46.26
C ILE A 1031 -22.48 17.22 46.70
N THR A 1032 -23.10 16.53 45.74
CA THR A 1032 -24.12 15.51 46.02
C THR A 1032 -23.54 14.33 46.81
N LEU A 1033 -22.36 13.84 46.43
CA LEU A 1033 -21.64 12.79 47.17
C LEU A 1033 -21.27 13.24 48.58
N LEU A 1034 -20.83 14.49 48.74
CA LEU A 1034 -20.48 15.05 50.05
C LEU A 1034 -21.70 15.16 50.97
N LEU A 1035 -22.86 15.62 50.47
CA LEU A 1035 -24.11 15.70 51.23
C LEU A 1035 -24.62 14.32 51.66
N ASN A 1036 -24.40 13.30 50.81
CA ASN A 1036 -24.73 11.92 51.14
C ASN A 1036 -23.82 11.36 52.22
N ALA A 1037 -22.54 11.76 52.23
CA ALA A 1037 -21.54 11.33 53.22
C ALA A 1037 -21.70 12.04 54.58
N ASP A 1038 -22.00 13.35 54.60
CA ASP A 1038 -22.16 14.15 55.81
C ASP A 1038 -23.47 14.96 55.80
N ARG A 1039 -24.48 14.41 56.48
CA ARG A 1039 -25.81 15.04 56.62
C ARG A 1039 -25.81 16.33 57.47
N SER A 1040 -24.71 16.68 58.13
CA SER A 1040 -24.60 17.92 58.91
C SER A 1040 -24.36 19.17 58.06
N ILE A 1041 -24.06 19.00 56.77
CA ILE A 1041 -23.75 20.08 55.84
C ILE A 1041 -25.03 20.74 55.36
N SER A 1042 -25.11 22.07 55.49
CA SER A 1042 -26.20 22.89 54.96
C SER A 1042 -25.69 23.74 53.80
N ILE A 1043 -26.41 23.72 52.68
CA ILE A 1043 -26.14 24.52 51.48
C ILE A 1043 -27.39 25.33 51.16
N ASP A 1044 -27.22 26.50 50.53
CA ASP A 1044 -28.33 27.34 50.08
C ASP A 1044 -29.38 26.54 49.29
N ALA A 1045 -30.65 26.67 49.72
CA ALA A 1045 -31.77 25.93 49.16
C ALA A 1045 -31.98 26.22 47.66
N ARG A 1046 -31.63 27.44 47.22
CA ARG A 1046 -31.68 27.80 45.80
C ARG A 1046 -30.62 27.03 45.01
N GLN A 1047 -29.37 26.97 45.49
CA GLN A 1047 -28.30 26.18 44.84
C GLN A 1047 -28.63 24.68 44.78
N LEU A 1048 -29.20 24.10 45.83
CA LEU A 1048 -29.65 22.71 45.83
C LEU A 1048 -30.73 22.44 44.79
N ARG A 1049 -31.64 23.40 44.57
CA ARG A 1049 -32.65 23.31 43.51
C ARG A 1049 -32.02 23.36 42.12
N GLU A 1050 -31.04 24.24 41.90
CA GLU A 1050 -30.31 24.32 40.63
C GLU A 1050 -29.57 23.01 40.32
N ILE A 1051 -28.91 22.39 41.30
CA ILE A 1051 -28.25 21.08 41.15
C ILE A 1051 -29.26 20.00 40.74
N LYS A 1052 -30.44 19.96 41.38
CA LYS A 1052 -31.48 18.97 41.07
C LYS A 1052 -32.09 19.13 39.67
N LEU A 1053 -32.21 20.36 39.19
CA LEU A 1053 -32.77 20.67 37.86
C LEU A 1053 -31.72 20.64 36.74
N LEU A 1054 -30.44 20.42 37.08
CA LEU A 1054 -29.32 20.46 36.13
C LEU A 1054 -29.52 19.51 34.92
N PRO A 1055 -29.99 18.26 35.06
CA PRO A 1055 -30.21 17.38 33.91
C PRO A 1055 -31.23 17.95 32.90
N GLU A 1056 -32.32 18.55 33.40
CA GLU A 1056 -33.35 19.16 32.57
C GLU A 1056 -32.83 20.43 31.89
N HIS A 1057 -32.18 21.31 32.65
CA HIS A 1057 -31.57 22.54 32.12
C HIS A 1057 -30.48 22.26 31.07
N ASN A 1058 -29.67 21.21 31.26
CA ASN A 1058 -28.64 20.80 30.30
C ASN A 1058 -29.29 20.38 28.98
N LYS A 1059 -30.36 19.57 29.04
CA LYS A 1059 -31.12 19.13 27.86
C LYS A 1059 -31.73 20.31 27.09
N GLU A 1060 -32.33 21.27 27.80
CA GLU A 1060 -32.85 22.49 27.18
C GLU A 1060 -31.77 23.28 26.45
N PHE A 1061 -30.59 23.40 27.06
CA PHE A 1061 -29.50 24.18 26.47
C PHE A 1061 -28.91 23.49 25.23
N TRP A 1062 -28.77 22.17 25.26
CA TRP A 1062 -28.38 21.40 24.08
C TRP A 1062 -29.39 21.57 22.94
N ASN A 1063 -30.69 21.51 23.22
CA ASN A 1063 -31.74 21.75 22.22
C ASN A 1063 -31.63 23.14 21.59
N LEU A 1064 -31.35 24.18 22.39
CA LEU A 1064 -31.12 25.53 21.89
C LEU A 1064 -29.92 25.60 20.93
N LEU A 1065 -28.80 24.96 21.29
CA LEU A 1065 -27.61 24.92 20.43
C LEU A 1065 -27.87 24.13 19.14
N HIS A 1066 -28.63 23.04 19.20
CA HIS A 1066 -29.07 22.29 18.02
C HIS A 1066 -29.95 23.12 17.09
N GLU A 1067 -30.89 23.90 17.64
CA GLU A 1067 -31.76 24.78 16.86
C GLU A 1067 -30.94 25.85 16.12
N ILE A 1068 -29.93 26.43 16.77
CA ILE A 1068 -29.02 27.40 16.15
C ILE A 1068 -28.23 26.77 15.01
N THR A 1069 -27.64 25.58 15.21
CA THR A 1069 -26.89 24.87 14.15
C THR A 1069 -27.80 24.52 12.97
N ALA A 1070 -29.01 24.01 13.22
CA ALA A 1070 -29.97 23.66 12.18
C ALA A 1070 -30.42 24.89 11.37
N LEU A 1071 -30.73 26.00 12.05
CA LEU A 1071 -31.13 27.24 11.39
C LEU A 1071 -29.97 27.86 10.58
N THR A 1072 -28.73 27.76 11.08
CA THR A 1072 -27.53 28.22 10.35
C THR A 1072 -27.36 27.45 9.04
N ASN A 1073 -27.46 26.12 9.07
CA ASN A 1073 -27.38 25.29 7.86
C ASN A 1073 -28.52 25.60 6.87
N HIS A 1074 -29.73 25.90 7.38
CA HIS A 1074 -30.87 26.26 6.53
C HIS A 1074 -30.67 27.61 5.84
N LEU A 1075 -30.19 28.62 6.58
CA LEU A 1075 -29.82 29.93 6.03
C LEU A 1075 -28.72 29.78 4.97
N GLU A 1076 -27.65 29.06 5.28
CA GLU A 1076 -26.52 28.82 4.37
C GLU A 1076 -26.94 28.12 3.06
N LYS A 1077 -27.70 27.02 3.13
CA LYS A 1077 -28.20 26.32 1.94
C LYS A 1077 -29.05 27.24 1.06
N ARG A 1078 -29.88 28.10 1.66
CA ARG A 1078 -30.68 29.07 0.91
C ARG A 1078 -29.82 30.17 0.29
N TYR A 1079 -28.88 30.78 1.00
CA TYR A 1079 -27.99 31.79 0.40
C TYR A 1079 -27.12 31.19 -0.72
N ARG A 1080 -26.62 29.95 -0.56
CA ARG A 1080 -25.90 29.23 -1.62
C ARG A 1080 -26.79 28.94 -2.84
N SER A 1081 -28.08 28.63 -2.66
CA SER A 1081 -29.03 28.47 -3.76
C SER A 1081 -29.35 29.75 -4.54
N VAL A 1082 -28.90 30.91 -4.04
CA VAL A 1082 -29.13 32.23 -4.63
C VAL A 1082 -27.86 32.77 -5.34
N LEU A 1083 -26.75 32.03 -5.34
CA LEU A 1083 -25.48 32.44 -5.97
C LEU A 1083 -24.95 31.43 -7.02
N PRO A 1084 -24.33 31.87 -8.14
CA PRO A 1084 -24.09 33.25 -8.56
C PRO A 1084 -25.01 33.71 -9.71
N PHE A 1085 -25.41 34.98 -9.66
CA PHE A 1085 -25.97 35.81 -10.74
C PHE A 1085 -26.19 35.16 -12.13
N SER A 1086 -27.43 34.76 -12.44
CA SER A 1086 -28.01 34.86 -13.81
C SER A 1086 -29.47 34.37 -13.88
N VAL A 1087 -30.38 34.87 -13.04
CA VAL A 1087 -31.79 34.89 -13.46
C VAL A 1087 -31.97 36.14 -14.31
N SER A 1088 -31.69 36.04 -15.61
CA SER A 1088 -31.99 37.11 -16.55
C SER A 1088 -33.51 37.32 -16.54
N SER A 1089 -33.97 38.38 -15.88
CA SER A 1089 -35.38 38.76 -15.98
C SER A 1089 -35.67 39.09 -17.45
N GLY A 1090 -36.57 38.36 -18.08
CA GLY A 1090 -37.00 38.66 -19.46
C GLY A 1090 -37.41 40.14 -19.59
N LYS A 1091 -37.19 40.74 -20.77
CA LYS A 1091 -37.29 42.20 -21.01
C LYS A 1091 -38.55 42.85 -20.39
N ILE A 1092 -39.70 42.17 -20.46
CA ILE A 1092 -40.99 42.60 -19.91
C ILE A 1092 -40.96 42.71 -18.38
N ARG A 1093 -40.37 41.73 -17.68
CA ARG A 1093 -40.28 41.73 -16.20
C ARG A 1093 -39.31 42.79 -15.70
N SER A 1094 -38.23 43.06 -16.44
CA SER A 1094 -37.29 44.14 -16.09
C SER A 1094 -37.94 45.53 -16.17
N ILE A 1095 -38.84 45.73 -17.14
CA ILE A 1095 -39.63 46.96 -17.28
C ILE A 1095 -40.65 47.06 -16.14
N GLY A 1096 -41.33 45.96 -15.79
CA GLY A 1096 -42.23 45.89 -14.63
C GLY A 1096 -41.53 46.19 -13.30
N MET A 1097 -40.28 45.74 -13.12
CA MET A 1097 -39.47 46.05 -11.94
C MET A 1097 -39.04 47.53 -11.89
N LYS A 1098 -38.66 48.13 -13.03
CA LYS A 1098 -38.31 49.56 -13.12
C LYS A 1098 -39.50 50.51 -12.89
N LEU A 1099 -40.72 50.06 -13.23
CA LEU A 1099 -41.95 50.82 -13.05
C LEU A 1099 -42.64 50.56 -11.70
N GLY A 1100 -42.08 49.70 -10.83
CA GLY A 1100 -42.66 49.34 -9.53
C GLY A 1100 -43.90 48.42 -9.61
N LEU A 1101 -44.21 47.88 -10.79
CA LEU A 1101 -45.39 47.03 -11.06
C LEU A 1101 -45.12 45.52 -10.88
N ALA A 1102 -43.85 45.11 -10.77
CA ALA A 1102 -43.45 43.73 -10.50
C ALA A 1102 -42.40 43.66 -9.38
N ALA A 1103 -42.62 42.78 -8.39
CA ALA A 1103 -41.69 42.63 -7.27
C ALA A 1103 -40.36 42.02 -7.73
N ASP A 1104 -39.26 42.67 -7.33
CA ASP A 1104 -37.92 42.14 -7.48
C ASP A 1104 -37.80 40.84 -6.66
N PRO A 1105 -37.46 39.70 -7.27
CA PRO A 1105 -37.22 38.46 -6.53
C PRO A 1105 -36.15 38.61 -5.45
N LEU A 1106 -35.13 39.47 -5.60
CA LEU A 1106 -34.16 39.77 -4.54
C LEU A 1106 -34.81 40.52 -3.37
N THR A 1107 -35.62 41.54 -3.64
CA THR A 1107 -36.33 42.29 -2.60
C THR A 1107 -37.40 41.46 -1.88
N LYS A 1108 -38.10 40.57 -2.60
CA LYS A 1108 -39.02 39.59 -1.98
C LYS A 1108 -38.28 38.56 -1.13
N LEU A 1109 -37.07 38.15 -1.52
CA LEU A 1109 -36.24 37.22 -0.75
C LEU A 1109 -35.68 37.90 0.52
N TRP A 1110 -35.25 39.16 0.41
CA TRP A 1110 -34.85 40.00 1.57
C TRP A 1110 -36.00 40.24 2.55
N GLN A 1111 -37.19 40.63 2.06
CA GLN A 1111 -38.37 40.83 2.90
C GLN A 1111 -38.85 39.53 3.56
N HIS A 1112 -38.64 38.37 2.93
CA HIS A 1112 -38.98 37.08 3.53
C HIS A 1112 -37.90 36.56 4.51
N ASN A 1113 -36.65 37.00 4.37
CA ASN A 1113 -35.51 36.62 5.20
C ASN A 1113 -35.43 37.34 6.56
N ASP A 1114 -36.09 38.49 6.72
CA ASP A 1114 -36.15 39.21 8.00
C ASP A 1114 -36.66 38.29 9.14
N GLY A 1115 -37.68 37.45 8.90
CA GLY A 1115 -38.22 36.56 9.92
C GLY A 1115 -37.25 35.47 10.45
N LEU A 1116 -36.44 34.87 9.58
CA LEU A 1116 -35.45 33.86 9.98
C LEU A 1116 -34.19 34.50 10.59
N GLU A 1117 -33.79 35.67 10.09
CA GLU A 1117 -32.70 36.46 10.65
C GLU A 1117 -33.04 37.00 12.05
N GLN A 1118 -34.25 37.54 12.25
CA GLN A 1118 -34.76 37.94 13.58
C GLN A 1118 -34.85 36.73 14.53
N ARG A 1119 -35.27 35.56 14.03
CA ARG A 1119 -35.24 34.32 14.82
C ARG A 1119 -33.82 33.96 15.23
N MET A 1120 -32.84 34.05 14.32
CA MET A 1120 -31.43 33.80 14.63
C MET A 1120 -30.88 34.78 15.68
N ILE A 1121 -31.21 36.08 15.58
CA ILE A 1121 -30.83 37.10 16.57
C ILE A 1121 -31.40 36.74 17.95
N ASN A 1122 -32.68 36.37 18.01
CA ASN A 1122 -33.33 35.95 19.26
C ASN A 1122 -32.69 34.68 19.85
N LEU A 1123 -32.38 33.68 19.03
CA LEU A 1123 -31.71 32.46 19.47
C LEU A 1123 -30.29 32.75 19.98
N ARG A 1124 -29.54 33.63 19.32
CA ARG A 1124 -28.20 34.06 19.76
C ARG A 1124 -28.26 34.82 21.10
N ARG A 1125 -29.27 35.66 21.30
CA ARG A 1125 -29.50 36.31 22.61
C ARG A 1125 -29.78 35.29 23.71
N LYS A 1126 -30.71 34.35 23.48
CA LYS A 1126 -30.98 33.25 24.43
C LYS A 1126 -29.74 32.41 24.72
N ARG A 1127 -28.90 32.15 23.72
CA ARG A 1127 -27.62 31.44 23.88
C ARG A 1127 -26.68 32.20 24.81
N ARG A 1128 -26.53 33.51 24.61
CA ARG A 1128 -25.71 34.38 25.48
C ARG A 1128 -26.20 34.31 26.93
N ASP A 1129 -27.50 34.48 27.15
CA ASP A 1129 -28.10 34.47 28.50
C ASP A 1129 -27.89 33.11 29.20
N LYS A 1130 -28.09 31.99 28.48
CA LYS A 1130 -27.86 30.64 29.02
C LYS A 1130 -26.37 30.39 29.31
N LEU A 1131 -25.45 30.84 28.45
CA LEU A 1131 -24.00 30.74 28.72
C LEU A 1131 -23.61 31.53 29.97
N GLU A 1132 -24.10 32.76 30.10
CA GLU A 1132 -23.87 33.59 31.28
C GLU A 1132 -24.39 32.91 32.56
N TYR A 1133 -25.59 32.32 32.51
CA TYR A 1133 -26.13 31.52 33.61
C TYR A 1133 -25.19 30.38 34.02
N TYR A 1134 -24.71 29.56 33.07
CA TYR A 1134 -23.84 28.42 33.40
C TYR A 1134 -22.46 28.85 33.93
N PHE A 1135 -21.87 29.93 33.40
CA PHE A 1135 -20.62 30.47 33.94
C PHE A 1135 -20.80 31.00 35.37
N SER A 1136 -21.93 31.66 35.64
CA SER A 1136 -22.30 32.10 36.99
C SER A 1136 -22.50 30.91 37.94
N LEU A 1137 -23.22 29.87 37.50
CA LEU A 1137 -23.43 28.65 38.26
C LEU A 1137 -22.09 27.95 38.57
N ASN A 1138 -21.21 27.79 37.58
CA ASN A 1138 -19.86 27.24 37.76
C ASN A 1138 -19.08 27.99 38.85
N LYS A 1139 -19.08 29.33 38.81
CA LYS A 1139 -18.43 30.16 39.85
C LYS A 1139 -19.04 29.93 41.23
N ASN A 1140 -20.36 29.85 41.33
CA ASN A 1140 -21.05 29.66 42.60
C ASN A 1140 -20.78 28.27 43.19
N LEU A 1141 -20.86 27.20 42.39
CA LEU A 1141 -20.56 25.84 42.84
C LEU A 1141 -19.10 25.70 43.29
N ARG A 1142 -18.15 26.31 42.57
CA ARG A 1142 -16.75 26.34 42.99
C ARG A 1142 -16.57 27.01 44.35
N LYS A 1143 -17.21 28.16 44.59
CA LYS A 1143 -17.17 28.84 45.89
C LYS A 1143 -17.76 27.98 47.01
N THR A 1144 -18.94 27.39 46.78
CA THR A 1144 -19.58 26.51 47.75
C THR A 1144 -18.68 25.32 48.09
N LEU A 1145 -18.08 24.67 47.10
CA LEU A 1145 -17.13 23.58 47.35
C LEU A 1145 -15.85 24.05 48.04
N TYR A 1146 -15.33 25.23 47.69
CA TYR A 1146 -14.14 25.82 48.32
C TYR A 1146 -14.35 25.96 49.84
N ASP A 1147 -15.52 26.45 50.25
CA ASP A 1147 -15.88 26.57 51.67
C ASP A 1147 -16.07 25.20 52.36
N LEU A 1148 -16.42 24.17 51.58
CA LEU A 1148 -16.66 22.80 52.05
C LEU A 1148 -15.43 21.88 51.97
N VAL A 1149 -14.28 22.31 51.44
CA VAL A 1149 -13.05 21.50 51.37
C VAL A 1149 -12.66 20.85 52.72
N PRO A 1150 -12.73 21.54 53.88
CA PRO A 1150 -12.42 20.92 55.17
C PRO A 1150 -13.35 19.76 55.53
N LYS A 1151 -14.60 19.79 55.05
CA LYS A 1151 -15.59 18.73 55.25
C LYS A 1151 -15.31 17.52 54.35
N ILE A 1152 -14.79 17.74 53.14
CA ILE A 1152 -14.33 16.66 52.26
C ILE A 1152 -13.16 15.93 52.93
N GLY A 1153 -12.17 16.66 53.46
CA GLY A 1153 -11.04 16.07 54.18
C GLY A 1153 -11.44 15.25 55.41
N LYS A 1154 -12.50 15.65 56.14
CA LYS A 1154 -13.05 14.88 57.27
C LYS A 1154 -13.73 13.58 56.87
N ASN A 1155 -14.20 13.47 55.63
CA ASN A 1155 -14.93 12.30 55.10
C ASN A 1155 -14.05 11.45 54.15
N ILE A 1156 -12.72 11.51 54.30
CA ILE A 1156 -11.73 10.76 53.51
C ILE A 1156 -11.79 9.24 53.72
N SER A 1157 -12.73 8.70 54.49
CA SER A 1157 -12.99 7.27 54.58
C SER A 1157 -14.06 6.79 53.61
N ASN A 1158 -14.79 7.69 52.96
CA ASN A 1158 -15.81 7.36 51.96
C ASN A 1158 -15.16 7.20 50.57
N PHE A 1159 -15.08 5.97 50.09
CA PHE A 1159 -14.37 5.62 48.85
C PHE A 1159 -14.84 6.40 47.62
N ASP A 1160 -16.16 6.46 47.38
CA ASP A 1160 -16.75 7.18 46.23
C ASP A 1160 -16.43 8.68 46.28
N LEU A 1161 -16.47 9.27 47.48
CA LEU A 1161 -16.14 10.67 47.68
C LEU A 1161 -14.64 10.93 47.46
N ILE A 1162 -13.75 10.05 47.95
CA ILE A 1162 -12.29 10.20 47.77
C ILE A 1162 -11.92 10.11 46.30
N ILE A 1163 -12.40 9.10 45.58
CA ILE A 1163 -12.07 8.93 44.15
C ILE A 1163 -12.49 10.18 43.39
N LYS A 1164 -13.75 10.61 43.55
CA LYS A 1164 -14.27 11.77 42.82
C LYS A 1164 -13.55 13.07 43.20
N ALA A 1165 -13.23 13.26 44.48
CA ALA A 1165 -12.50 14.44 44.96
C ALA A 1165 -11.04 14.46 44.48
N ALA A 1166 -10.36 13.32 44.53
CA ALA A 1166 -8.96 13.20 44.13
C ALA A 1166 -8.77 13.27 42.61
N SER A 1167 -9.73 12.73 41.84
CA SER A 1167 -9.72 12.80 40.38
C SER A 1167 -10.26 14.13 39.84
N TYR A 1168 -10.84 14.99 40.69
CA TYR A 1168 -11.39 16.27 40.24
C TYR A 1168 -10.27 17.20 39.77
N LYS A 1169 -10.39 17.65 38.52
CA LYS A 1169 -9.54 18.66 37.88
C LYS A 1169 -10.45 19.61 37.13
N ASN A 1170 -10.20 20.90 37.23
CA ASN A 1170 -11.05 21.89 36.59
C ASN A 1170 -10.79 21.91 35.08
N ILE A 1171 -11.69 21.30 34.30
CA ILE A 1171 -11.56 21.16 32.85
C ILE A 1171 -11.37 22.52 32.16
N LEU A 1172 -12.03 23.57 32.64
CA LEU A 1172 -11.92 24.91 32.05
C LEU A 1172 -10.53 25.52 32.21
N ASN A 1173 -9.69 25.00 33.11
CA ASN A 1173 -8.30 25.44 33.30
C ASN A 1173 -7.31 24.65 32.42
N ARG A 1174 -7.78 23.57 31.76
CA ARG A 1174 -6.98 22.65 30.94
C ARG A 1174 -7.29 22.75 29.45
N PHE A 1175 -8.21 23.62 29.06
CA PHE A 1175 -8.73 23.70 27.70
C PHE A 1175 -8.67 25.12 27.16
N ILE A 1176 -8.35 25.21 25.87
CA ILE A 1176 -8.61 26.38 25.06
C ILE A 1176 -9.13 26.01 23.69
N LEU A 1177 -9.94 26.89 23.13
CA LEU A 1177 -10.43 26.79 21.78
C LEU A 1177 -9.59 27.67 20.85
N THR A 1178 -9.01 27.07 19.81
CA THR A 1178 -8.22 27.75 18.79
C THR A 1178 -8.97 27.67 17.46
N PRO A 1179 -9.69 28.74 17.06
CA PRO A 1179 -10.46 28.71 15.82
C PRO A 1179 -9.55 28.62 14.61
N ARG A 1180 -9.88 27.71 13.70
CA ARG A 1180 -9.24 27.57 12.40
C ARG A 1180 -10.04 28.31 11.34
N ILE A 1181 -9.35 29.16 10.58
CA ILE A 1181 -9.90 29.95 9.49
C ILE A 1181 -9.10 29.72 8.21
N HIS A 1182 -9.76 29.58 7.08
CA HIS A 1182 -9.10 29.49 5.78
C HIS A 1182 -8.57 30.86 5.35
N GLN A 1183 -7.42 30.91 4.68
CA GLN A 1183 -6.83 32.15 4.15
C GLN A 1183 -7.82 32.96 3.27
N LYS A 1184 -8.72 32.25 2.59
CA LYS A 1184 -9.81 32.84 1.78
C LYS A 1184 -10.71 33.77 2.58
N LEU A 1185 -10.96 33.49 3.87
CA LEU A 1185 -11.77 34.36 4.74
C LEU A 1185 -11.04 35.69 5.02
N ILE A 1186 -9.72 35.65 5.21
CA ILE A 1186 -8.90 36.85 5.46
C ILE A 1186 -8.84 37.73 4.23
N ASN A 1187 -8.75 37.11 3.05
CA ASN A 1187 -8.71 37.80 1.76
C ASN A 1187 -10.12 38.07 1.19
N ALA A 1188 -11.18 37.65 1.87
CA ALA A 1188 -12.55 37.82 1.41
C ALA A 1188 -12.96 39.29 1.47
N LYS A 1189 -13.66 39.76 0.44
CA LYS A 1189 -14.38 41.06 0.50
C LYS A 1189 -15.62 41.01 1.40
N ASP A 1190 -15.98 39.83 1.92
CA ASP A 1190 -17.14 39.63 2.78
C ASP A 1190 -16.85 40.01 4.24
N GLN A 1191 -17.12 41.26 4.58
CA GLN A 1191 -16.95 41.82 5.93
C GLN A 1191 -17.86 41.15 6.97
N PHE A 1192 -18.98 40.52 6.57
CA PHE A 1192 -19.94 39.94 7.50
C PHE A 1192 -19.38 38.71 8.21
N SER A 1193 -18.73 37.81 7.46
CA SER A 1193 -18.14 36.58 8.01
C SER A 1193 -16.96 36.90 8.97
N ILE A 1194 -16.16 37.91 8.64
CA ILE A 1194 -15.09 38.43 9.51
C ILE A 1194 -15.69 39.01 10.80
N ASN A 1195 -16.64 39.95 10.70
CA ASN A 1195 -17.26 40.60 11.86
C ASN A 1195 -17.97 39.59 12.78
N THR A 1196 -18.66 38.61 12.20
CA THR A 1196 -19.34 37.54 12.96
C THR A 1196 -18.33 36.68 13.73
N THR A 1197 -17.21 36.32 13.10
CA THR A 1197 -16.15 35.53 13.74
C THR A 1197 -15.52 36.30 14.90
N VAL A 1198 -15.16 37.57 14.68
CA VAL A 1198 -14.61 38.46 15.72
C VAL A 1198 -15.60 38.64 16.87
N HIS A 1199 -16.87 38.91 16.58
CA HIS A 1199 -17.91 39.07 17.59
C HIS A 1199 -18.07 37.81 18.46
N ASN A 1200 -18.08 36.62 17.85
CA ASN A 1200 -18.18 35.36 18.57
C ASN A 1200 -17.00 35.14 19.53
N ILE A 1201 -15.77 35.44 19.08
CA ILE A 1201 -14.56 35.33 19.90
C ILE A 1201 -14.63 36.29 21.09
N MET A 1202 -15.01 37.55 20.85
CA MET A 1202 -15.13 38.56 21.90
C MET A 1202 -16.18 38.17 22.94
N GLU A 1203 -17.37 37.74 22.51
CA GLU A 1203 -18.44 37.30 23.41
C GLU A 1203 -17.99 36.17 24.34
N LEU A 1204 -17.33 35.15 23.79
CA LEU A 1204 -16.88 33.99 24.58
C LEU A 1204 -15.84 34.38 25.64
N ASN A 1205 -14.87 35.22 25.28
CA ASN A 1205 -13.86 35.69 26.21
C ASN A 1205 -14.42 36.68 27.25
N GLU A 1206 -15.36 37.55 26.87
CA GLU A 1206 -16.04 38.47 27.79
C GLU A 1206 -16.81 37.70 28.86
N LEU A 1207 -17.67 36.77 28.45
CA LEU A 1207 -18.49 35.97 29.36
C LEU A 1207 -17.62 35.12 30.29
N SER A 1208 -16.70 34.33 29.73
CA SER A 1208 -15.85 33.44 30.54
C SER A 1208 -14.93 34.21 31.50
N GLY A 1209 -14.37 35.35 31.07
CA GLY A 1209 -13.54 36.21 31.89
C GLY A 1209 -14.27 36.80 33.10
N LYS A 1210 -15.50 37.28 32.91
CA LYS A 1210 -16.36 37.83 33.98
C LYS A 1210 -16.56 36.87 35.16
N TYR A 1211 -16.54 35.56 34.88
CA TYR A 1211 -16.78 34.50 35.87
C TYR A 1211 -15.52 33.71 36.29
N GLY A 1212 -14.33 34.21 35.93
CA GLY A 1212 -13.05 33.69 36.45
C GLY A 1212 -12.44 32.56 35.64
N ASN A 1213 -12.71 32.51 34.33
CA ASN A 1213 -12.08 31.62 33.35
C ASN A 1213 -11.62 32.42 32.11
N PRO A 1214 -10.73 33.43 32.25
CA PRO A 1214 -10.40 34.36 31.16
C PRO A 1214 -9.61 33.69 30.03
N GLY A 1215 -9.83 34.12 28.78
CA GLY A 1215 -9.04 33.64 27.63
C GLY A 1215 -9.37 32.21 27.22
N MET A 1216 -10.66 31.91 27.02
CA MET A 1216 -11.11 30.63 26.42
C MET A 1216 -10.77 30.55 24.92
N VAL A 1217 -10.41 31.68 24.31
CA VAL A 1217 -9.81 31.79 22.98
C VAL A 1217 -8.61 32.76 23.07
N LEU A 1218 -7.39 32.28 22.85
CA LEU A 1218 -6.15 33.09 22.94
C LEU A 1218 -5.44 33.24 21.60
N ALA A 1219 -5.72 32.37 20.64
CA ALA A 1219 -5.07 32.35 19.34
C ALA A 1219 -6.04 31.88 18.25
N LEU A 1220 -5.68 32.19 17.01
CA LEU A 1220 -6.37 31.81 15.78
C LEU A 1220 -5.37 31.10 14.87
N GLN A 1221 -5.79 30.05 14.20
CA GLN A 1221 -4.97 29.34 13.21
C GLN A 1221 -5.45 29.70 11.80
N VAL A 1222 -4.52 30.11 10.93
CA VAL A 1222 -4.80 30.36 9.52
C VAL A 1222 -4.34 29.16 8.69
N SER A 1223 -5.29 28.51 8.01
CA SER A 1223 -4.96 27.45 7.06
C SER A 1223 -4.56 28.08 5.72
N MET A 1224 -3.29 27.94 5.36
CA MET A 1224 -2.74 28.29 4.05
C MET A 1224 -2.91 27.08 3.10
N SER A 1225 -3.45 27.24 1.89
CA SER A 1225 -3.38 26.17 0.88
C SER A 1225 -2.04 26.25 0.14
N THR A 1226 -1.41 25.11 -0.07
CA THR A 1226 -0.13 24.98 -0.80
C THR A 1226 -0.31 24.88 -2.31
N ASP A 1227 -1.50 25.16 -2.85
CA ASP A 1227 -1.69 25.22 -4.29
C ASP A 1227 -1.00 26.46 -4.86
N ALA A 1228 0.08 26.18 -5.60
CA ALA A 1228 0.86 27.17 -6.34
C ALA A 1228 0.04 27.96 -7.38
N GLU A 1229 -1.19 27.53 -7.70
CA GLU A 1229 -2.09 28.21 -8.65
C GLU A 1229 -2.98 29.30 -8.03
N SER A 1230 -2.77 29.67 -6.76
CA SER A 1230 -3.57 30.72 -6.09
C SER A 1230 -2.79 31.95 -5.61
N LEU A 1231 -1.62 32.22 -6.21
CA LEU A 1231 -0.92 33.51 -6.15
C LEU A 1231 -1.08 34.30 -7.45
#